data_AF-A0AAW0K642-F1
#
_entry.id   AF-A0AAW0K642-F1
#
_cell.length_a   1.000
_cell.length_b   1.000
_cell.length_c   1.000
_cell.angle_alpha   90.00
_cell.angle_beta   90.00
_cell.angle_gamma   90.00
#
_symmetry.space_group_name_H-M   'P 1'
#
loop_
_entity.id
_entity.type
_entity.pdbx_description
1 polymer ?
#
loop_
_entity_poly.entity_id
_entity_poly.type
_entity_poly.pdbx_seq_one_letter_code
_entity_poly.pdbx_strand_id
1 'polypeptide(L)'
;MEFNVCLSHLSAEASRKNEGEDGMASKRDILGTILAPNSMDGWINCSTNCWLRFSGVSNLIVNGSGTIDGRGSTWWNQVYNDQALQFNSCNNLQLSGLTHLNSPRNHISLTACNGASLSYLHISAPASSPNTDGIDISSSTNINIHDSNIATGDDCIAINGNSAHINITGINCGPGHGISVGSLGRNGAHETVEYVYVQHCNFTQTQNGARIKTWPSSAVQVSNVTYKDINGTSGNQKGIIFNCDQEVCTNIIMDHISIRSSNGGNVSVTCKNVKGQSSYTTPKAFSKAWTALCQTKGTPQLIIPSGKKFLLMPVMFQGPCQSNSVQVQILGTMLAPNSMDGWTNCSANCWLRFSGVSNLIVNGSGTIDGRGSTWWNQVYNDQALQFNYCNNLQLSGLTHLNSPRNHISLTACNGASLSYLHISAPASSPNTDGIDISSSTNINIHDSNIATGDDCIAINGNSAHINITGINCGPGHGISVGSLGRNGAHETVEYVYVQHCNFTQTQNGARIKTWPSSAVQVSDVTYIDIKGTSGNQQGIIFNCDQEVCTNIIMDHINLRSSNGGNVLVTCKNVKGQSSYTTPEELLSIVLVLSIFSTGVGHGLVNEASEGFNETGKDAVGDVTCYGAIGDGETDDSEELLSIVLVLSIFSTGVGHGLVNEASEGFNETGKDAVGDVTCYGAIGDGETDDSEAFLKAWKALCEVEAASDIPMLIVPKEKIFLLKPVTFKGPCKSDSIQVQVLGTILAPNTTEGWTNCYANTWLGFRNALRFYNCSNLQHSGLTHLDSPRNHISITFCDNATLSYLNISAPKSSPNTDGVDISSSTNVSIHDSYIGTGDDCIAVNDKTTGINITRIVCGPGHGISVGSLGANGAYATVEEVYVNNCSFNGTLNGARIKTWQGGSGYARNILFEQITLADVKNPIIIDQFYCNGKHYCRNETSSVQVSNVTYIGIEGTCVGLDAITFNCDEIMCTNITMKHINITSSNPKKSVIASCKNAEGNSECTIPEVPCLTIDECDNRKYIH
;
A
#
# COMPACT_ATOMS: atom_id res chain seq x y z
N MET A 1 -55.40 41.35 -18.85
CA MET A 1 -55.49 40.56 -20.10
C MET A 1 -56.84 39.86 -20.10
N GLU A 2 -57.40 39.61 -21.28
CA GLU A 2 -58.81 39.28 -21.50
C GLU A 2 -59.17 37.80 -21.24
N PHE A 3 -60.41 37.58 -20.77
CA PHE A 3 -61.38 36.46 -21.00
C PHE A 3 -60.88 35.00 -21.22
N ASN A 4 -61.56 33.93 -20.78
CA ASN A 4 -63.01 33.70 -20.63
C ASN A 4 -63.36 32.76 -19.45
N VAL A 5 -64.65 32.69 -19.10
CA VAL A 5 -65.19 32.11 -17.85
C VAL A 5 -65.46 30.60 -17.92
N CYS A 6 -65.16 29.87 -16.83
CA CYS A 6 -65.88 28.65 -16.44
C CYS A 6 -65.98 28.53 -14.90
N LEU A 7 -66.70 29.48 -14.26
CA LEU A 7 -66.94 29.52 -12.81
C LEU A 7 -68.38 29.95 -12.46
N SER A 8 -69.34 29.62 -13.32
CA SER A 8 -70.78 29.74 -13.05
C SER A 8 -71.33 28.40 -12.56
N HIS A 9 -72.00 28.41 -11.40
CA HIS A 9 -72.60 27.27 -10.68
C HIS A 9 -71.70 26.44 -9.75
N LEU A 10 -71.14 27.10 -8.74
CA LEU A 10 -71.10 26.51 -7.38
C LEU A 10 -71.79 27.48 -6.41
N SER A 11 -73.03 27.14 -6.02
CA SER A 11 -73.76 27.83 -4.96
C SER A 11 -73.29 27.34 -3.60
N ALA A 12 -72.47 28.13 -2.91
CA ALA A 12 -72.22 27.96 -1.48
C ALA A 12 -73.03 29.00 -0.71
N GLU A 13 -74.10 28.57 -0.05
CA GLU A 13 -74.83 29.41 0.90
C GLU A 13 -73.94 29.70 2.12
N ALA A 14 -73.52 30.95 2.27
CA ALA A 14 -73.01 31.49 3.52
C ALA A 14 -73.62 32.88 3.73
N SER A 15 -74.35 33.03 4.82
CA SER A 15 -75.25 34.15 5.09
C SER A 15 -74.55 35.52 5.15
N ARG A 16 -75.17 36.52 4.52
CA ARG A 16 -75.00 37.91 4.95
C ARG A 16 -75.78 38.12 6.25
N LYS A 17 -75.12 38.53 7.32
CA LYS A 17 -75.65 39.45 8.34
C LYS A 17 -74.53 40.31 8.91
N ASN A 18 -74.89 41.48 9.41
CA ASN A 18 -74.01 42.62 9.66
C ASN A 18 -73.15 42.52 10.93
N GLU A 19 -72.13 43.39 10.93
CA GLU A 19 -71.55 44.14 12.07
C GLU A 19 -70.73 43.39 13.15
N GLY A 20 -69.56 43.98 13.48
CA GLY A 20 -68.90 43.80 14.78
C GLY A 20 -67.48 43.23 14.77
N GLU A 21 -66.49 44.12 14.60
CA GLU A 21 -65.13 44.09 15.19
C GLU A 21 -64.17 42.88 14.99
N ASP A 22 -62.88 43.20 15.19
CA ASP A 22 -61.66 42.39 15.05
C ASP A 22 -61.24 41.81 13.68
N GLY A 23 -59.93 41.95 13.42
CA GLY A 23 -59.30 41.73 12.12
C GLY A 23 -59.16 40.26 11.74
N MET A 24 -60.16 39.73 11.03
CA MET A 24 -60.13 38.37 10.49
C MET A 24 -59.49 38.33 9.10
N ALA A 25 -58.42 37.55 8.95
CA ALA A 25 -57.75 37.35 7.65
C ALA A 25 -58.73 36.82 6.60
N SER A 26 -58.66 37.33 5.36
CA SER A 26 -59.55 36.91 4.28
C SER A 26 -59.38 35.41 4.01
N LYS A 27 -60.43 34.60 4.22
CA LYS A 27 -60.47 33.20 3.81
C LYS A 27 -60.16 33.09 2.31
N ARG A 28 -59.07 32.42 1.94
CA ARG A 28 -58.69 32.11 0.55
C ARG A 28 -58.40 30.63 0.34
N ASP A 29 -58.86 29.79 1.25
CA ASP A 29 -58.59 28.36 1.23
C ASP A 29 -59.68 27.59 0.46
N ILE A 30 -59.28 26.56 -0.29
CA ILE A 30 -60.19 25.59 -0.88
C ILE A 30 -60.57 24.58 0.22
N LEU A 31 -61.77 24.71 0.77
CA LEU A 31 -62.27 23.86 1.87
C LEU A 31 -63.36 22.86 1.45
N GLY A 32 -63.89 22.98 0.23
CA GLY A 32 -64.93 22.12 -0.31
C GLY A 32 -64.44 21.23 -1.46
N THR A 33 -65.35 20.47 -2.06
CA THR A 33 -65.04 19.62 -3.22
C THR A 33 -65.32 20.34 -4.54
N ILE A 34 -64.30 20.48 -5.37
CA ILE A 34 -64.40 20.87 -6.78
C ILE A 34 -64.48 19.58 -7.60
N LEU A 35 -65.56 19.42 -8.37
CA LEU A 35 -65.82 18.23 -9.18
C LEU A 35 -65.65 18.56 -10.66
N ALA A 36 -64.91 17.72 -11.38
CA ALA A 36 -64.86 17.79 -12.83
C ALA A 36 -66.25 17.53 -13.43
N PRO A 37 -66.53 18.06 -14.65
CA PRO A 37 -67.64 17.59 -15.45
C PRO A 37 -67.56 16.06 -15.63
N ASN A 38 -68.71 15.38 -15.73
CA ASN A 38 -68.78 13.92 -15.88
C ASN A 38 -68.85 13.45 -17.35
N SER A 39 -68.76 14.38 -18.30
CA SER A 39 -68.71 14.12 -19.75
C SER A 39 -67.59 14.94 -20.39
N MET A 40 -67.11 14.46 -21.55
CA MET A 40 -66.07 15.12 -22.33
C MET A 40 -66.55 16.48 -22.88
N ASP A 41 -67.83 16.58 -23.26
CA ASP A 41 -68.48 17.84 -23.64
C ASP A 41 -68.54 18.87 -22.49
N GLY A 42 -68.29 18.46 -21.24
CA GLY A 42 -68.16 19.38 -20.13
C GLY A 42 -66.83 20.13 -20.07
N TRP A 43 -65.80 19.65 -20.79
CA TRP A 43 -64.44 20.24 -20.82
C TRP A 43 -64.25 21.21 -22.01
N ILE A 44 -65.35 21.65 -22.65
CA ILE A 44 -65.33 22.57 -23.79
C ILE A 44 -64.68 23.93 -23.40
N ASN A 45 -63.86 24.45 -24.33
CA ASN A 45 -63.04 25.69 -24.29
C ASN A 45 -61.61 25.63 -23.72
N CYS A 46 -61.12 24.52 -23.17
CA CYS A 46 -59.69 24.38 -22.92
C CYS A 46 -58.97 23.86 -24.17
N SER A 47 -58.43 24.78 -25.00
CA SER A 47 -57.61 24.46 -26.19
C SER A 47 -56.25 23.81 -25.88
N THR A 48 -56.03 23.36 -24.65
CA THR A 48 -54.70 23.01 -24.11
C THR A 48 -54.68 21.79 -23.17
N ASN A 49 -55.62 20.84 -23.32
CA ASN A 49 -55.64 19.54 -22.63
C ASN A 49 -55.63 19.61 -21.08
N CYS A 50 -56.46 20.46 -20.47
CA CYS A 50 -56.51 20.65 -19.02
C CYS A 50 -57.87 21.15 -18.53
N TRP A 51 -58.25 20.87 -17.28
CA TRP A 51 -59.47 21.43 -16.66
C TRP A 51 -59.19 22.72 -15.89
N LEU A 52 -58.34 22.67 -14.87
CA LEU A 52 -57.91 23.85 -14.11
C LEU A 52 -56.50 24.26 -14.56
N ARG A 53 -56.34 25.50 -15.02
CA ARG A 53 -55.03 26.02 -15.44
C ARG A 53 -54.76 27.41 -14.88
N PHE A 54 -53.58 27.56 -14.27
CA PHE A 54 -52.98 28.85 -13.94
C PHE A 54 -51.79 29.07 -14.87
N SER A 55 -51.74 30.22 -15.55
CA SER A 55 -50.66 30.53 -16.50
C SER A 55 -50.09 31.93 -16.26
N GLY A 56 -48.77 32.04 -16.13
CA GLY A 56 -48.07 33.32 -15.92
C GLY A 56 -48.27 33.95 -14.54
N VAL A 57 -48.75 33.20 -13.54
CA VAL A 57 -49.09 33.74 -12.21
C VAL A 57 -47.89 33.68 -11.28
N SER A 58 -47.53 34.80 -10.64
CA SER A 58 -46.45 34.86 -9.66
C SER A 58 -46.99 35.05 -8.24
N ASN A 59 -46.35 34.42 -7.24
CA ASN A 59 -46.73 34.43 -5.82
C ASN A 59 -48.14 33.86 -5.56
N LEU A 60 -48.55 32.86 -6.33
CA LEU A 60 -49.84 32.18 -6.17
C LEU A 60 -49.77 31.25 -4.95
N ILE A 61 -50.71 31.40 -4.02
CA ILE A 61 -50.87 30.53 -2.85
C ILE A 61 -52.24 29.86 -2.94
N VAL A 62 -52.27 28.53 -2.89
CA VAL A 62 -53.48 27.70 -2.96
C VAL A 62 -53.45 26.70 -1.81
N ASN A 63 -54.12 27.03 -0.71
CA ASN A 63 -54.14 26.20 0.50
C ASN A 63 -55.55 25.68 0.79
N GLY A 64 -55.67 24.69 1.67
CA GLY A 64 -56.93 24.25 2.27
C GLY A 64 -57.03 22.74 2.37
N SER A 65 -58.10 22.25 3.00
CA SER A 65 -58.36 20.80 3.19
C SER A 65 -59.37 20.22 2.21
N GLY A 66 -59.72 20.97 1.16
CA GLY A 66 -60.71 20.60 0.16
C GLY A 66 -60.22 19.56 -0.84
N THR A 67 -61.11 19.16 -1.74
CA THR A 67 -60.89 18.07 -2.70
C THR A 67 -61.05 18.55 -4.13
N ILE A 68 -60.16 18.13 -5.03
CA ILE A 68 -60.27 18.30 -6.48
C ILE A 68 -60.41 16.91 -7.10
N ASP A 69 -61.60 16.53 -7.55
CA ASP A 69 -61.87 15.23 -8.17
C ASP A 69 -62.01 15.36 -9.69
N GLY A 70 -61.04 14.80 -10.42
CA GLY A 70 -60.97 14.81 -11.88
C GLY A 70 -61.91 13.82 -12.57
N ARG A 71 -62.56 12.90 -11.82
CA ARG A 71 -63.52 11.90 -12.34
C ARG A 71 -63.03 11.05 -13.52
N GLY A 72 -61.71 10.80 -13.60
CA GLY A 72 -60.97 10.24 -14.72
C GLY A 72 -61.43 8.88 -15.28
N SER A 73 -62.32 8.15 -14.61
CA SER A 73 -62.80 6.83 -15.06
C SER A 73 -63.48 6.84 -16.44
N THR A 74 -64.06 7.97 -16.86
CA THR A 74 -64.61 8.14 -18.22
C THR A 74 -63.51 8.30 -19.28
N TRP A 75 -62.31 8.76 -18.90
CA TRP A 75 -61.19 9.08 -19.80
C TRP A 75 -60.18 7.95 -19.96
N TRP A 76 -59.99 7.10 -18.95
CA TRP A 76 -58.95 6.06 -18.93
C TRP A 76 -59.01 5.03 -20.08
N ASN A 77 -60.15 4.93 -20.79
CA ASN A 77 -60.33 4.08 -21.97
C ASN A 77 -60.26 4.87 -23.30
N GLN A 78 -59.82 6.12 -23.28
CA GLN A 78 -59.81 7.04 -24.43
C GLN A 78 -58.38 7.56 -24.72
N VAL A 79 -58.18 8.15 -25.90
CA VAL A 79 -56.85 8.60 -26.38
C VAL A 79 -56.55 10.08 -26.01
N TYR A 80 -57.43 10.73 -25.25
CA TYR A 80 -57.31 12.15 -24.91
C TYR A 80 -56.30 12.39 -23.77
N ASN A 81 -55.70 13.59 -23.74
CA ASN A 81 -54.53 13.91 -22.92
C ASN A 81 -54.84 14.83 -21.72
N ASP A 82 -56.11 14.96 -21.36
CA ASP A 82 -56.58 15.97 -20.41
C ASP A 82 -56.04 15.77 -18.99
N GLN A 83 -55.69 16.87 -18.31
CA GLN A 83 -55.12 16.88 -16.96
C GLN A 83 -55.99 17.69 -15.98
N ALA A 84 -56.01 17.30 -14.70
CA ALA A 84 -56.88 17.94 -13.70
C ALA A 84 -56.43 19.38 -13.35
N LEU A 85 -55.16 19.57 -12.93
CA LEU A 85 -54.60 20.86 -12.55
C LEU A 85 -53.24 21.12 -13.20
N GLN A 86 -53.08 22.26 -13.86
CA GLN A 86 -51.83 22.69 -14.49
C GLN A 86 -51.41 24.08 -14.03
N PHE A 87 -50.14 24.22 -13.66
CA PHE A 87 -49.46 25.49 -13.49
C PHE A 87 -48.43 25.64 -14.61
N ASN A 88 -48.51 26.75 -15.35
CA ASN A 88 -47.66 27.02 -16.50
C ASN A 88 -46.98 28.38 -16.36
N SER A 89 -45.65 28.46 -16.48
CA SER A 89 -44.92 29.72 -16.35
C SER A 89 -45.22 30.48 -15.04
N CYS A 90 -45.47 29.74 -13.95
CA CYS A 90 -45.80 30.32 -12.65
C CYS A 90 -44.55 30.40 -11.77
N ASN A 91 -44.42 31.48 -11.00
CA ASN A 91 -43.27 31.72 -10.13
C ASN A 91 -43.68 31.86 -8.67
N ASN A 92 -42.85 31.42 -7.72
CA ASN A 92 -43.16 31.46 -6.28
C ASN A 92 -44.53 30.86 -5.92
N LEU A 93 -44.86 29.69 -6.49
CA LEU A 93 -46.09 28.96 -6.24
C LEU A 93 -46.05 28.27 -4.87
N GLN A 94 -47.15 28.30 -4.13
CA GLN A 94 -47.39 27.46 -2.95
C GLN A 94 -48.73 26.73 -3.10
N LEU A 95 -48.72 25.42 -2.87
CA LEU A 95 -49.90 24.56 -2.96
C LEU A 95 -49.90 23.59 -1.77
N SER A 96 -50.90 23.66 -0.88
CA SER A 96 -50.86 22.84 0.34
C SER A 96 -52.20 22.35 0.91
N GLY A 97 -52.18 21.12 1.45
CA GLY A 97 -53.26 20.52 2.24
C GLY A 97 -54.37 19.80 1.45
N LEU A 98 -54.38 19.94 0.12
CA LEU A 98 -55.49 19.49 -0.71
C LEU A 98 -55.49 18.00 -1.01
N THR A 99 -56.69 17.46 -1.19
CA THR A 99 -56.91 16.12 -1.74
C THR A 99 -57.15 16.20 -3.25
N HIS A 100 -56.43 15.42 -4.05
CA HIS A 100 -56.61 15.30 -5.50
C HIS A 100 -57.01 13.87 -5.85
N LEU A 101 -58.18 13.69 -6.46
CA LEU A 101 -58.72 12.38 -6.79
C LEU A 101 -58.87 12.18 -8.30
N ASN A 102 -58.62 10.95 -8.75
CA ASN A 102 -59.03 10.41 -10.05
C ASN A 102 -58.79 11.39 -11.22
N SER A 103 -57.58 11.89 -11.45
CA SER A 103 -57.34 12.67 -12.66
C SER A 103 -57.53 11.80 -13.92
N PRO A 104 -58.03 12.35 -15.04
CA PRO A 104 -58.02 11.69 -16.34
C PRO A 104 -56.62 11.25 -16.79
N ARG A 105 -55.59 12.02 -16.37
CA ARG A 105 -54.17 11.76 -16.61
C ARG A 105 -53.37 12.26 -15.40
N ASN A 106 -52.37 13.13 -15.57
CA ASN A 106 -51.60 13.74 -14.49
C ASN A 106 -52.53 14.55 -13.54
N HIS A 107 -52.36 14.46 -12.22
CA HIS A 107 -53.18 15.21 -11.26
C HIS A 107 -52.74 16.67 -11.15
N ILE A 108 -51.43 16.90 -11.03
CA ILE A 108 -50.81 18.21 -10.97
C ILE A 108 -49.66 18.25 -11.97
N SER A 109 -49.61 19.29 -12.82
CA SER A 109 -48.49 19.52 -13.74
C SER A 109 -47.86 20.90 -13.50
N LEU A 110 -46.53 20.92 -13.38
CA LEU A 110 -45.69 22.11 -13.25
C LEU A 110 -44.85 22.26 -14.52
N THR A 111 -45.24 23.18 -15.40
CA THR A 111 -44.55 23.44 -16.68
C THR A 111 -43.94 24.83 -16.67
N ALA A 112 -42.66 24.97 -17.04
CA ALA A 112 -41.95 26.26 -17.12
C ALA A 112 -41.97 27.11 -15.84
N CYS A 113 -42.14 26.49 -14.66
CA CYS A 113 -42.29 27.18 -13.38
C CYS A 113 -40.94 27.40 -12.66
N ASN A 114 -40.81 28.46 -11.87
CA ASN A 114 -39.61 28.72 -11.04
C ASN A 114 -39.98 29.05 -9.59
N GLY A 115 -39.51 28.24 -8.64
CA GLY A 115 -39.86 28.40 -7.24
C GLY A 115 -41.28 27.91 -6.97
N ALA A 116 -41.47 26.61 -6.74
CA ALA A 116 -42.77 26.06 -6.34
C ALA A 116 -42.62 25.18 -5.09
N SER A 117 -43.57 25.26 -4.17
CA SER A 117 -43.61 24.46 -2.95
C SER A 117 -44.95 23.73 -2.82
N LEU A 118 -44.93 22.41 -2.88
CA LEU A 118 -46.10 21.53 -2.78
C LEU A 118 -46.00 20.70 -1.49
N SER A 119 -46.99 20.76 -0.61
CA SER A 119 -46.90 20.14 0.72
C SER A 119 -48.21 19.63 1.30
N TYR A 120 -48.17 18.56 2.09
CA TYR A 120 -49.34 17.99 2.80
C TYR A 120 -50.49 17.59 1.85
N LEU A 121 -50.17 17.15 0.62
CA LEU A 121 -51.16 16.75 -0.38
C LEU A 121 -51.56 15.27 -0.21
N HIS A 122 -52.81 14.95 -0.56
CA HIS A 122 -53.28 13.58 -0.68
C HIS A 122 -53.77 13.30 -2.10
N ILE A 123 -52.96 12.65 -2.92
CA ILE A 123 -53.24 12.37 -4.34
C ILE A 123 -53.59 10.88 -4.49
N SER A 124 -54.76 10.57 -5.06
CA SER A 124 -55.25 9.18 -5.16
C SER A 124 -56.00 8.88 -6.47
N ALA A 125 -55.58 7.83 -7.16
CA ALA A 125 -56.31 7.19 -8.27
C ALA A 125 -56.15 5.66 -8.21
N PRO A 126 -57.06 4.87 -8.81
CA PRO A 126 -56.95 3.41 -8.84
C PRO A 126 -55.63 2.93 -9.48
N ALA A 127 -55.01 1.89 -8.93
CA ALA A 127 -53.74 1.35 -9.43
C ALA A 127 -53.77 0.83 -10.89
N SER A 128 -54.97 0.66 -11.46
CA SER A 128 -55.19 0.29 -12.86
C SER A 128 -55.48 1.49 -13.78
N SER A 129 -55.40 2.73 -13.29
CA SER A 129 -55.63 3.93 -14.09
C SER A 129 -54.39 4.28 -14.93
N PRO A 130 -54.45 4.30 -16.27
CA PRO A 130 -53.28 4.49 -17.12
C PRO A 130 -52.82 5.95 -17.15
N ASN A 131 -51.51 6.18 -17.19
CA ASN A 131 -50.88 7.51 -17.29
C ASN A 131 -51.31 8.51 -16.20
N THR A 132 -51.72 8.04 -15.02
CA THR A 132 -52.15 8.91 -13.92
C THR A 132 -50.99 9.35 -13.04
N ASP A 133 -50.16 10.24 -13.56
CA ASP A 133 -49.06 10.79 -12.76
C ASP A 133 -49.62 11.59 -11.56
N GLY A 134 -48.96 11.55 -10.41
CA GLY A 134 -49.30 12.37 -9.26
C GLY A 134 -48.91 13.83 -9.51
N ILE A 135 -47.60 14.07 -9.63
CA ILE A 135 -47.04 15.39 -9.95
C ILE A 135 -46.06 15.25 -11.13
N ASP A 136 -46.34 15.93 -12.24
CA ASP A 136 -45.45 16.04 -13.40
C ASP A 136 -44.70 17.37 -13.35
N ILE A 137 -43.38 17.33 -13.55
CA ILE A 137 -42.50 18.49 -13.58
C ILE A 137 -41.81 18.54 -14.94
N SER A 138 -41.99 19.63 -15.68
CA SER A 138 -41.40 19.83 -17.01
C SER A 138 -40.82 21.23 -17.16
N SER A 139 -39.60 21.34 -17.67
CA SER A 139 -38.91 22.61 -17.94
C SER A 139 -38.90 23.60 -16.75
N SER A 140 -38.90 23.09 -15.51
CA SER A 140 -39.16 23.86 -14.29
C SER A 140 -38.01 23.78 -13.30
N THR A 141 -37.82 24.80 -12.46
CA THR A 141 -36.68 24.87 -11.53
C THR A 141 -37.05 25.38 -10.13
N ASN A 142 -36.21 25.04 -9.14
CA ASN A 142 -36.42 25.35 -7.72
C ASN A 142 -37.77 24.83 -7.20
N ILE A 143 -38.01 23.53 -7.40
CA ILE A 143 -39.28 22.88 -7.04
C ILE A 143 -39.08 22.04 -5.77
N ASN A 144 -39.85 22.33 -4.73
CA ASN A 144 -39.90 21.59 -3.47
C ASN A 144 -41.23 20.84 -3.36
N ILE A 145 -41.19 19.54 -3.09
CA ILE A 145 -42.37 18.70 -2.85
C ILE A 145 -42.14 17.92 -1.57
N HIS A 146 -43.00 18.06 -0.56
CA HIS A 146 -42.78 17.36 0.71
C HIS A 146 -44.04 16.87 1.44
N ASP A 147 -43.84 15.97 2.40
CA ASP A 147 -44.82 15.52 3.39
C ASP A 147 -46.20 15.13 2.81
N SER A 148 -46.20 14.45 1.66
CA SER A 148 -47.42 14.18 0.88
C SER A 148 -47.62 12.68 0.61
N ASN A 149 -48.88 12.28 0.46
CA ASN A 149 -49.29 10.90 0.18
C ASN A 149 -49.78 10.81 -1.27
N ILE A 150 -49.15 9.97 -2.10
CA ILE A 150 -49.43 9.86 -3.53
C ILE A 150 -49.59 8.37 -3.92
N ALA A 151 -50.77 8.00 -4.40
CA ALA A 151 -51.12 6.63 -4.80
C ALA A 151 -51.86 6.67 -6.14
N THR A 152 -51.24 6.21 -7.23
CA THR A 152 -51.84 6.30 -8.58
C THR A 152 -51.55 5.04 -9.41
N GLY A 153 -51.88 5.04 -10.70
CA GLY A 153 -51.56 3.93 -11.60
C GLY A 153 -50.23 4.10 -12.35
N ASP A 154 -49.65 5.29 -12.36
CA ASP A 154 -48.38 5.62 -13.04
C ASP A 154 -47.37 6.25 -12.05
N ASP A 155 -46.56 7.23 -12.44
CA ASP A 155 -45.53 7.81 -11.56
C ASP A 155 -46.16 8.65 -10.43
N CYS A 156 -45.71 8.46 -9.18
CA CYS A 156 -46.09 9.35 -8.09
C CYS A 156 -45.59 10.78 -8.38
N ILE A 157 -44.33 10.89 -8.83
CA ILE A 157 -43.72 12.14 -9.29
C ILE A 157 -42.85 11.82 -10.52
N ALA A 158 -43.11 12.53 -11.62
CA ALA A 158 -42.37 12.43 -12.88
C ALA A 158 -41.57 13.72 -13.14
N ILE A 159 -40.29 13.57 -13.46
CA ILE A 159 -39.35 14.67 -13.72
C ILE A 159 -38.90 14.59 -15.18
N ASN A 160 -39.45 15.48 -16.00
CA ASN A 160 -39.25 15.58 -17.44
C ASN A 160 -38.20 16.66 -17.80
N GLY A 161 -37.86 16.73 -19.09
CA GLY A 161 -36.72 17.50 -19.60
C GLY A 161 -36.71 18.99 -19.28
N ASN A 162 -35.49 19.50 -19.21
CA ASN A 162 -35.08 20.88 -18.89
C ASN A 162 -35.47 21.33 -17.48
N SER A 163 -35.54 20.39 -16.53
CA SER A 163 -35.89 20.65 -15.13
C SER A 163 -34.67 20.53 -14.22
N ALA A 164 -34.49 21.47 -13.28
CA ALA A 164 -33.32 21.47 -12.39
C ALA A 164 -33.58 22.00 -10.99
N HIS A 165 -32.79 21.61 -9.99
CA HIS A 165 -33.00 21.99 -8.58
C HIS A 165 -34.38 21.55 -8.07
N ILE A 166 -34.60 20.23 -8.06
CA ILE A 166 -35.84 19.59 -7.62
C ILE A 166 -35.56 18.86 -6.29
N ASN A 167 -36.33 19.15 -5.25
CA ASN A 167 -36.21 18.54 -3.94
C ASN A 167 -37.53 17.88 -3.53
N ILE A 168 -37.47 16.60 -3.19
CA ILE A 168 -38.62 15.74 -2.91
C ILE A 168 -38.37 15.01 -1.59
N THR A 169 -39.13 15.31 -0.53
CA THR A 169 -38.84 14.77 0.81
C THR A 169 -40.06 14.27 1.57
N GLY A 170 -39.98 13.11 2.23
CA GLY A 170 -41.07 12.64 3.10
C GLY A 170 -42.33 12.20 2.35
N ILE A 171 -42.18 11.71 1.12
CA ILE A 171 -43.32 11.25 0.30
C ILE A 171 -43.65 9.79 0.58
N ASN A 172 -44.91 9.51 0.93
CA ASN A 172 -45.47 8.16 0.85
C ASN A 172 -45.98 7.94 -0.58
N CYS A 173 -45.24 7.16 -1.37
CA CYS A 173 -45.55 6.91 -2.77
C CYS A 173 -45.97 5.45 -2.97
N GLY A 174 -47.15 5.20 -3.55
CA GLY A 174 -47.54 3.88 -4.00
C GLY A 174 -48.99 3.49 -3.66
N PRO A 175 -49.64 2.61 -4.46
CA PRO A 175 -49.12 1.98 -5.68
C PRO A 175 -48.87 2.98 -6.82
N GLY A 176 -48.24 2.50 -7.89
CA GLY A 176 -47.78 3.28 -9.04
C GLY A 176 -46.42 2.81 -9.53
N HIS A 177 -45.79 3.51 -10.48
CA HIS A 177 -44.44 3.22 -10.94
C HIS A 177 -43.36 3.60 -9.90
N GLY A 178 -43.50 4.75 -9.22
CA GLY A 178 -42.51 5.24 -8.26
C GLY A 178 -42.20 6.74 -8.45
N ILE A 179 -40.94 7.14 -8.23
CA ILE A 179 -40.44 8.49 -8.52
C ILE A 179 -39.41 8.42 -9.66
N SER A 180 -39.73 9.07 -10.77
CA SER A 180 -39.07 8.86 -12.06
C SER A 180 -38.44 10.11 -12.66
N VAL A 181 -37.27 9.94 -13.29
CA VAL A 181 -36.66 10.89 -14.22
C VAL A 181 -36.79 10.36 -15.65
N GLY A 182 -37.40 11.14 -16.54
CA GLY A 182 -37.64 10.79 -17.95
C GLY A 182 -39.01 10.16 -18.22
N SER A 183 -39.31 9.76 -19.46
CA SER A 183 -38.38 9.30 -20.50
C SER A 183 -37.77 10.42 -21.37
N LEU A 184 -36.51 10.78 -21.14
CA LEU A 184 -35.80 11.87 -21.83
C LEU A 184 -35.24 11.44 -23.19
N GLY A 185 -35.10 12.39 -24.12
CA GLY A 185 -34.42 12.22 -25.41
C GLY A 185 -35.31 11.67 -26.53
N ARG A 186 -36.63 11.68 -26.35
CA ARG A 186 -37.56 11.09 -27.31
C ARG A 186 -37.39 11.75 -28.68
N ASN A 187 -37.31 10.92 -29.73
CA ASN A 187 -37.06 11.36 -31.11
C ASN A 187 -35.73 12.15 -31.31
N GLY A 188 -34.73 11.94 -30.45
CA GLY A 188 -33.45 12.63 -30.52
C GLY A 188 -33.44 14.04 -29.91
N ALA A 189 -34.45 14.38 -29.10
CA ALA A 189 -34.52 15.67 -28.42
C ALA A 189 -33.31 15.92 -27.50
N HIS A 190 -32.89 17.19 -27.43
CA HIS A 190 -31.92 17.67 -26.44
C HIS A 190 -32.67 18.02 -25.15
N GLU A 191 -32.42 17.28 -24.07
CA GLU A 191 -33.10 17.47 -22.78
C GLU A 191 -32.12 17.30 -21.62
N THR A 192 -32.20 18.20 -20.64
CA THR A 192 -31.34 18.18 -19.44
C THR A 192 -32.17 17.94 -18.17
N VAL A 193 -31.66 17.17 -17.21
CA VAL A 193 -32.23 17.11 -15.84
C VAL A 193 -31.10 17.11 -14.82
N GLU A 194 -31.06 18.12 -13.95
CA GLU A 194 -29.90 18.35 -13.05
C GLU A 194 -30.30 18.68 -11.61
N TYR A 195 -29.50 18.26 -10.62
CA TYR A 195 -29.69 18.60 -9.20
C TYR A 195 -31.08 18.18 -8.66
N VAL A 196 -31.35 16.87 -8.71
CA VAL A 196 -32.58 16.28 -8.18
C VAL A 196 -32.26 15.56 -6.87
N TYR A 197 -33.04 15.80 -5.82
CA TYR A 197 -32.90 15.17 -4.51
C TYR A 197 -34.23 14.52 -4.12
N VAL A 198 -34.21 13.22 -3.82
CA VAL A 198 -35.36 12.43 -3.35
C VAL A 198 -34.96 11.79 -2.02
N GLN A 199 -35.52 12.23 -0.90
CA GLN A 199 -35.04 11.87 0.44
C GLN A 199 -36.16 11.45 1.41
N HIS A 200 -35.90 10.50 2.30
CA HIS A 200 -36.83 10.09 3.37
C HIS A 200 -38.22 9.64 2.88
N CYS A 201 -38.29 9.05 1.67
CA CYS A 201 -39.55 8.59 1.07
C CYS A 201 -39.86 7.13 1.42
N ASN A 202 -41.14 6.76 1.42
CA ASN A 202 -41.60 5.40 1.65
C ASN A 202 -42.42 4.90 0.45
N PHE A 203 -41.99 3.80 -0.16
CA PHE A 203 -42.58 3.22 -1.36
C PHE A 203 -43.48 2.03 -1.00
N THR A 204 -44.73 2.01 -1.45
CA THR A 204 -45.68 0.93 -1.10
C THR A 204 -46.22 0.26 -2.37
N GLN A 205 -45.83 -0.98 -2.62
CA GLN A 205 -46.22 -1.76 -3.81
C GLN A 205 -45.91 -1.05 -5.16
N THR A 206 -44.89 -0.20 -5.20
CA THR A 206 -44.47 0.47 -6.45
C THR A 206 -43.93 -0.52 -7.49
N GLN A 207 -44.05 -0.25 -8.79
CA GLN A 207 -43.59 -1.18 -9.83
C GLN A 207 -42.09 -1.04 -10.19
N ASN A 208 -41.50 0.14 -10.00
CA ASN A 208 -40.10 0.42 -10.36
C ASN A 208 -39.32 1.13 -9.24
N GLY A 209 -40.00 1.68 -8.23
CA GLY A 209 -39.40 2.40 -7.11
C GLY A 209 -38.70 3.68 -7.55
N ALA A 210 -37.37 3.63 -7.69
CA ALA A 210 -36.56 4.72 -8.22
C ALA A 210 -36.22 4.45 -9.69
N ARG A 211 -36.54 5.37 -10.60
CA ARG A 211 -36.42 5.15 -12.05
C ARG A 211 -35.75 6.32 -12.78
N ILE A 212 -34.81 6.00 -13.68
CA ILE A 212 -34.21 6.95 -14.64
C ILE A 212 -34.27 6.30 -16.02
N LYS A 213 -34.77 7.01 -17.03
CA LYS A 213 -34.90 6.47 -18.39
C LYS A 213 -34.59 7.51 -19.47
N THR A 214 -33.66 7.18 -20.36
CA THR A 214 -33.37 7.96 -21.58
C THR A 214 -33.59 7.12 -22.84
N TRP A 215 -33.79 7.78 -23.98
CA TRP A 215 -33.91 7.13 -25.29
C TRP A 215 -32.53 6.97 -25.96
N PRO A 216 -32.32 5.92 -26.79
CA PRO A 216 -31.08 5.75 -27.55
C PRO A 216 -30.83 6.86 -28.58
N SER A 217 -29.55 7.16 -28.83
CA SER A 217 -29.07 8.17 -29.77
C SER A 217 -29.60 9.58 -29.49
N SER A 218 -29.78 9.92 -28.21
CA SER A 218 -30.29 11.23 -27.78
C SER A 218 -29.21 12.07 -27.11
N ALA A 219 -29.21 13.37 -27.39
CA ALA A 219 -28.31 14.34 -26.76
C ALA A 219 -28.87 14.81 -25.41
N VAL A 220 -29.10 13.83 -24.53
CA VAL A 220 -29.59 14.02 -23.16
C VAL A 220 -28.43 14.23 -22.20
N GLN A 221 -28.68 14.93 -21.10
CA GLN A 221 -27.79 14.97 -19.94
C GLN A 221 -28.62 14.82 -18.66
N VAL A 222 -28.28 13.83 -17.83
CA VAL A 222 -28.84 13.69 -16.48
C VAL A 222 -27.69 13.79 -15.48
N SER A 223 -27.71 14.78 -14.60
CA SER A 223 -26.62 15.01 -13.65
C SER A 223 -27.09 15.23 -12.22
N ASN A 224 -26.26 14.87 -11.23
CA ASN A 224 -26.47 15.24 -9.83
C ASN A 224 -27.84 14.80 -9.26
N VAL A 225 -28.25 13.54 -9.51
CA VAL A 225 -29.53 12.98 -9.02
C VAL A 225 -29.28 12.11 -7.80
N THR A 226 -29.87 12.41 -6.66
CA THR A 226 -29.72 11.68 -5.39
C THR A 226 -31.03 11.06 -4.94
N TYR A 227 -31.05 9.75 -4.71
CA TYR A 227 -32.09 9.01 -4.00
C TYR A 227 -31.54 8.59 -2.63
N LYS A 228 -32.17 8.99 -1.52
CA LYS A 228 -31.67 8.80 -0.15
C LYS A 228 -32.75 8.37 0.85
N ASP A 229 -32.39 7.48 1.79
CA ASP A 229 -33.26 7.06 2.91
C ASP A 229 -34.65 6.59 2.44
N ILE A 230 -34.68 5.77 1.39
CA ILE A 230 -35.92 5.30 0.75
C ILE A 230 -36.24 3.88 1.24
N ASN A 231 -37.39 3.72 1.88
CA ASN A 231 -37.83 2.42 2.42
C ASN A 231 -39.05 1.87 1.68
N GLY A 232 -39.33 0.58 1.83
CA GLY A 232 -40.66 0.01 1.56
C GLY A 232 -40.68 -1.20 0.63
N THR A 233 -41.66 -1.27 -0.27
CA THR A 233 -41.99 -2.45 -1.08
C THR A 233 -42.22 -2.17 -2.57
N SER A 234 -41.76 -3.10 -3.41
CA SER A 234 -42.14 -3.21 -4.82
C SER A 234 -43.23 -4.26 -5.01
N GLY A 235 -44.22 -3.95 -5.85
CA GLY A 235 -45.30 -4.87 -6.25
C GLY A 235 -44.87 -5.90 -7.31
N ASN A 236 -43.62 -5.85 -7.79
CA ASN A 236 -43.05 -6.84 -8.69
C ASN A 236 -41.57 -7.16 -8.31
N GLN A 237 -40.80 -7.76 -9.22
CA GLN A 237 -39.40 -8.13 -8.98
C GLN A 237 -38.38 -7.01 -9.23
N LYS A 238 -38.79 -5.77 -9.53
CA LYS A 238 -37.91 -4.63 -9.85
C LYS A 238 -38.11 -3.53 -8.80
N GLY A 239 -37.02 -3.12 -8.15
CA GLY A 239 -37.04 -2.10 -7.10
C GLY A 239 -36.37 -0.78 -7.50
N ILE A 240 -35.42 -0.83 -8.45
CA ILE A 240 -34.71 0.33 -8.99
C ILE A 240 -34.36 0.05 -10.47
N ILE A 241 -34.63 1.00 -11.36
CA ILE A 241 -34.33 0.89 -12.79
C ILE A 241 -33.71 2.19 -13.33
N PHE A 242 -32.39 2.23 -13.47
CA PHE A 242 -31.67 3.31 -14.14
C PHE A 242 -31.15 2.81 -15.49
N ASN A 243 -31.77 3.26 -16.57
CA ASN A 243 -31.44 2.86 -17.94
C ASN A 243 -31.11 4.11 -18.77
N CYS A 244 -29.82 4.39 -18.88
CA CYS A 244 -29.29 5.54 -19.60
C CYS A 244 -28.67 5.12 -20.93
N ASP A 245 -28.60 6.05 -21.87
CA ASP A 245 -27.87 5.90 -23.13
C ASP A 245 -26.43 6.40 -22.99
N GLN A 246 -25.53 5.97 -23.89
CA GLN A 246 -24.14 6.44 -24.10
C GLN A 246 -23.58 7.42 -23.04
N GLU A 247 -23.32 6.94 -21.83
CA GLU A 247 -22.73 7.68 -20.70
C GLU A 247 -23.43 9.00 -20.26
N VAL A 248 -24.67 9.27 -20.66
CA VAL A 248 -25.37 10.55 -20.43
C VAL A 248 -25.76 10.84 -18.97
N CYS A 249 -25.69 9.83 -18.10
CA CYS A 249 -26.08 9.93 -16.69
C CYS A 249 -24.85 10.01 -15.79
N THR A 250 -24.65 11.15 -15.11
CA THR A 250 -23.47 11.45 -14.29
C THR A 250 -23.85 11.87 -12.87
N ASN A 251 -22.99 11.57 -11.90
CA ASN A 251 -23.19 11.85 -10.47
C ASN A 251 -24.59 11.44 -9.94
N ILE A 252 -25.03 10.23 -10.30
CA ILE A 252 -26.25 9.62 -9.74
C ILE A 252 -25.88 8.95 -8.41
N ILE A 253 -26.61 9.23 -7.34
CA ILE A 253 -26.33 8.77 -5.97
C ILE A 253 -27.52 7.97 -5.42
N MET A 254 -27.24 6.82 -4.81
CA MET A 254 -28.22 5.99 -4.11
C MET A 254 -27.74 5.71 -2.68
N ASP A 255 -28.47 6.19 -1.67
CA ASP A 255 -28.08 6.19 -0.26
C ASP A 255 -29.16 5.57 0.63
N HIS A 256 -28.82 4.59 1.46
CA HIS A 256 -29.76 3.96 2.41
C HIS A 256 -31.14 3.59 1.80
N ILE A 257 -31.13 2.91 0.64
CA ILE A 257 -32.35 2.42 -0.02
C ILE A 257 -32.64 0.97 0.41
N SER A 258 -33.82 0.72 0.99
CA SER A 258 -34.30 -0.60 1.43
C SER A 258 -35.71 -0.87 0.88
N ILE A 259 -35.77 -1.34 -0.37
CA ILE A 259 -37.00 -1.79 -1.04
C ILE A 259 -37.00 -3.33 -1.08
N ARG A 260 -38.11 -3.97 -0.69
CA ARG A 260 -38.30 -5.44 -0.74
C ARG A 260 -39.46 -5.81 -1.66
N SER A 261 -39.56 -7.06 -2.10
CA SER A 261 -40.77 -7.50 -2.82
C SER A 261 -41.94 -7.59 -1.83
N SER A 262 -43.13 -7.16 -2.24
CA SER A 262 -44.38 -7.29 -1.47
C SER A 262 -44.66 -8.74 -1.04
N ASN A 263 -44.09 -9.72 -1.75
CA ASN A 263 -44.28 -11.15 -1.50
C ASN A 263 -43.16 -11.76 -0.63
N GLY A 264 -42.33 -10.95 0.04
CA GLY A 264 -41.34 -11.41 1.02
C GLY A 264 -39.97 -11.81 0.47
N GLY A 265 -39.61 -11.34 -0.74
CA GLY A 265 -38.33 -11.64 -1.40
C GLY A 265 -37.48 -10.42 -1.75
N ASN A 266 -36.31 -10.67 -2.33
CA ASN A 266 -35.43 -9.61 -2.86
C ASN A 266 -36.01 -8.99 -4.14
N VAL A 267 -35.62 -7.75 -4.43
CA VAL A 267 -35.92 -7.05 -5.69
C VAL A 267 -34.64 -6.88 -6.51
N SER A 268 -34.79 -6.84 -7.84
CA SER A 268 -33.71 -6.51 -8.75
C SER A 268 -33.45 -5.01 -8.82
N VAL A 269 -32.17 -4.66 -8.98
CA VAL A 269 -31.66 -3.32 -9.26
C VAL A 269 -30.96 -3.40 -10.61
N THR A 270 -31.35 -2.56 -11.57
CA THR A 270 -30.71 -2.49 -12.89
C THR A 270 -30.14 -1.10 -13.11
N CYS A 271 -28.83 -1.01 -13.31
CA CYS A 271 -28.13 0.23 -13.66
C CYS A 271 -27.37 0.01 -14.99
N LYS A 272 -27.68 0.79 -16.02
CA LYS A 272 -27.02 0.72 -17.34
C LYS A 272 -26.56 2.10 -17.77
N ASN A 273 -25.28 2.21 -18.15
CA ASN A 273 -24.61 3.46 -18.58
C ASN A 273 -24.72 4.63 -17.58
N VAL A 274 -24.69 4.32 -16.27
CA VAL A 274 -24.75 5.30 -15.19
C VAL A 274 -23.36 5.52 -14.59
N LYS A 275 -22.82 6.74 -14.72
CA LYS A 275 -21.62 7.19 -14.01
C LYS A 275 -22.02 7.77 -12.66
N GLY A 276 -22.37 6.90 -11.71
CA GLY A 276 -22.94 7.29 -10.41
C GLY A 276 -22.30 6.57 -9.23
N GLN A 277 -22.21 7.24 -8.08
CA GLN A 277 -21.71 6.65 -6.84
C GLN A 277 -22.86 5.98 -6.08
N SER A 278 -22.83 4.66 -5.93
CA SER A 278 -23.59 4.03 -4.85
C SER A 278 -23.07 4.54 -3.51
N SER A 279 -23.95 5.10 -2.68
CA SER A 279 -23.64 5.46 -1.31
C SER A 279 -23.72 4.20 -0.44
N TYR A 280 -22.64 3.42 -0.55
CA TYR A 280 -21.89 2.94 0.60
C TYR A 280 -20.39 3.14 0.34
N THR A 281 -19.98 4.30 -0.18
CA THR A 281 -18.56 4.66 -0.40
C THR A 281 -18.12 5.84 0.48
N THR A 282 -17.98 5.54 1.77
CA THR A 282 -17.43 6.41 2.83
C THR A 282 -15.97 6.88 2.66
N PRO A 283 -15.10 6.34 1.76
CA PRO A 283 -13.75 6.87 1.58
C PRO A 283 -13.71 8.37 1.33
N LYS A 284 -14.59 8.95 0.49
CA LYS A 284 -14.55 10.41 0.23
C LYS A 284 -14.75 11.26 1.48
N ALA A 285 -15.52 10.80 2.47
CA ALA A 285 -15.71 11.54 3.72
C ALA A 285 -14.49 11.41 4.66
N PHE A 286 -13.99 10.19 4.86
CA PHE A 286 -12.83 9.94 5.71
C PHE A 286 -11.53 10.49 5.10
N SER A 287 -11.31 10.30 3.79
CA SER A 287 -10.20 10.92 3.05
C SER A 287 -10.30 12.45 3.07
N LYS A 288 -11.48 13.07 2.90
CA LYS A 288 -11.59 14.54 2.99
C LYS A 288 -11.32 15.07 4.41
N ALA A 289 -11.85 14.39 5.43
CA ALA A 289 -11.58 14.72 6.83
C ALA A 289 -10.08 14.55 7.16
N TRP A 290 -9.46 13.47 6.67
CA TRP A 290 -8.03 13.23 6.79
C TRP A 290 -7.19 14.28 6.05
N THR A 291 -7.50 14.61 4.80
CA THR A 291 -6.78 15.65 4.03
C THR A 291 -6.83 16.99 4.77
N ALA A 292 -8.00 17.41 5.27
CA ALA A 292 -8.14 18.64 6.03
C ALA A 292 -7.35 18.59 7.36
N LEU A 293 -7.42 17.47 8.09
CA LEU A 293 -6.62 17.25 9.30
C LEU A 293 -5.11 17.28 9.02
N CYS A 294 -4.66 16.63 7.95
CA CYS A 294 -3.26 16.47 7.60
C CYS A 294 -2.63 17.79 7.09
N GLN A 295 -3.46 18.70 6.58
CA GLN A 295 -3.13 20.10 6.26
C GLN A 295 -3.21 21.05 7.45
N THR A 296 -3.66 20.60 8.63
CA THR A 296 -3.81 21.46 9.81
C THR A 296 -2.53 21.46 10.65
N LYS A 297 -2.00 22.66 10.96
CA LYS A 297 -0.86 22.85 11.88
C LYS A 297 -1.32 22.70 13.35
N GLY A 298 -0.39 22.37 14.25
CA GLY A 298 -0.69 22.14 15.68
C GLY A 298 -0.72 20.65 16.00
N THR A 299 -1.76 20.19 16.71
CA THR A 299 -2.00 18.75 17.00
C THR A 299 -3.47 18.40 16.65
N PRO A 300 -3.82 18.28 15.36
CA PRO A 300 -5.20 18.10 14.93
C PRO A 300 -5.70 16.69 15.22
N GLN A 301 -7.00 16.57 15.48
CA GLN A 301 -7.64 15.34 15.91
C GLN A 301 -8.84 14.97 15.03
N LEU A 302 -8.85 13.72 14.55
CA LEU A 302 -10.00 13.09 13.88
C LEU A 302 -10.72 12.19 14.89
N ILE A 303 -11.99 12.46 15.17
CA ILE A 303 -12.79 11.68 16.12
C ILE A 303 -13.82 10.83 15.37
N ILE A 304 -13.82 9.52 15.60
CA ILE A 304 -14.88 8.60 15.20
C ILE A 304 -15.81 8.46 16.44
N PRO A 305 -16.97 9.14 16.49
CA PRO A 305 -17.72 9.33 17.72
C PRO A 305 -18.37 8.05 18.26
N SER A 306 -18.49 7.99 19.60
CA SER A 306 -19.13 6.88 20.29
C SER A 306 -20.61 6.71 19.91
N GLY A 307 -21.11 5.47 20.03
CA GLY A 307 -22.49 5.13 19.67
C GLY A 307 -22.82 5.18 18.17
N LYS A 308 -21.84 5.48 17.30
CA LYS A 308 -21.99 5.45 15.83
C LYS A 308 -21.28 4.25 15.22
N LYS A 309 -21.83 3.75 14.10
CA LYS A 309 -21.22 2.71 13.27
C LYS A 309 -20.98 3.27 11.87
N PHE A 310 -19.79 3.05 11.32
CA PHE A 310 -19.40 3.53 10.00
C PHE A 310 -18.95 2.35 9.14
N LEU A 311 -19.75 2.00 8.13
CA LEU A 311 -19.30 1.10 7.07
C LEU A 311 -18.27 1.86 6.21
N LEU A 312 -17.01 1.44 6.19
CA LEU A 312 -15.99 2.03 5.32
C LEU A 312 -15.67 1.05 4.20
N MET A 313 -15.61 1.52 2.96
CA MET A 313 -14.82 0.85 1.90
C MET A 313 -13.34 1.18 2.13
N PRO A 314 -12.37 0.56 1.44
CA PRO A 314 -10.96 0.83 1.70
C PRO A 314 -10.56 2.31 1.63
N VAL A 315 -9.70 2.73 2.57
CA VAL A 315 -9.20 4.10 2.73
C VAL A 315 -7.70 4.07 3.03
N MET A 316 -6.95 4.90 2.31
CA MET A 316 -5.57 5.24 2.65
C MET A 316 -5.51 6.62 3.31
N PHE A 317 -4.94 6.67 4.50
CA PHE A 317 -4.62 7.85 5.30
C PHE A 317 -3.14 8.17 5.08
N GLN A 318 -2.87 8.88 3.98
CA GLN A 318 -1.52 9.20 3.50
C GLN A 318 -0.97 10.47 4.17
N GLY A 319 0.29 10.43 4.58
CA GLY A 319 1.11 11.59 4.98
C GLY A 319 2.22 11.88 3.96
N PRO A 320 3.22 12.73 4.30
CA PRO A 320 3.39 13.41 5.58
C PRO A 320 2.29 14.47 5.83
N CYS A 321 2.09 14.82 7.09
CA CYS A 321 1.16 15.88 7.50
C CYS A 321 1.93 17.12 7.96
N GLN A 322 1.31 18.31 7.83
CA GLN A 322 1.88 19.57 8.30
C GLN A 322 1.96 19.67 9.83
N SER A 323 1.22 18.81 10.53
CA SER A 323 1.31 18.66 11.97
C SER A 323 2.51 17.81 12.38
N ASN A 324 3.20 18.23 13.43
CA ASN A 324 4.24 17.44 14.09
C ASN A 324 3.69 16.22 14.85
N SER A 325 2.37 16.14 15.12
CA SER A 325 1.71 14.95 15.67
C SER A 325 0.22 14.94 15.35
N VAL A 326 -0.26 13.86 14.76
CA VAL A 326 -1.66 13.68 14.34
C VAL A 326 -2.37 12.75 15.31
N GLN A 327 -3.59 13.10 15.73
CA GLN A 327 -4.40 12.26 16.59
C GLN A 327 -5.63 11.68 15.86
N VAL A 328 -5.90 10.40 16.05
CA VAL A 328 -7.10 9.71 15.56
C VAL A 328 -7.76 9.00 16.75
N GLN A 329 -8.88 9.54 17.22
CA GLN A 329 -9.61 8.99 18.36
C GLN A 329 -10.81 8.15 17.88
N ILE A 330 -10.75 6.84 18.07
CA ILE A 330 -11.81 5.90 17.66
C ILE A 330 -12.62 5.48 18.88
N LEU A 331 -13.83 6.04 19.02
CA LEU A 331 -14.77 5.75 20.11
C LEU A 331 -16.03 4.98 19.63
N GLY A 332 -16.32 5.04 18.32
CA GLY A 332 -17.39 4.30 17.66
C GLY A 332 -16.94 2.98 17.04
N THR A 333 -17.79 2.39 16.21
CA THR A 333 -17.47 1.17 15.43
C THR A 333 -17.16 1.54 13.98
N MET A 334 -16.04 1.06 13.44
CA MET A 334 -15.78 0.99 12.00
C MET A 334 -16.05 -0.45 11.54
N LEU A 335 -16.80 -0.60 10.45
CA LEU A 335 -17.21 -1.87 9.87
C LEU A 335 -16.64 -1.99 8.45
N ALA A 336 -16.06 -3.13 8.12
CA ALA A 336 -15.63 -3.42 6.76
C ALA A 336 -16.81 -3.83 5.84
N PRO A 337 -16.61 -3.82 4.52
CA PRO A 337 -17.49 -4.50 3.58
C PRO A 337 -17.45 -6.01 3.83
N ASN A 338 -18.59 -6.69 3.82
CA ASN A 338 -18.69 -8.15 4.02
C ASN A 338 -18.62 -8.96 2.72
N SER A 339 -18.30 -8.32 1.60
CA SER A 339 -18.04 -8.96 0.31
C SER A 339 -16.69 -8.49 -0.23
N MET A 340 -15.99 -9.39 -0.93
CA MET A 340 -14.69 -9.10 -1.57
C MET A 340 -14.79 -7.95 -2.58
N ASP A 341 -15.88 -7.86 -3.33
CA ASP A 341 -16.14 -6.76 -4.27
C ASP A 341 -16.07 -5.36 -3.62
N GLY A 342 -16.36 -5.27 -2.31
CA GLY A 342 -16.28 -4.01 -1.55
C GLY A 342 -14.84 -3.57 -1.22
N TRP A 343 -13.85 -4.45 -1.38
CA TRP A 343 -12.43 -4.18 -1.05
C TRP A 343 -11.61 -3.75 -2.29
N THR A 344 -12.25 -3.56 -3.44
CA THR A 344 -11.63 -3.36 -4.77
C THR A 344 -10.92 -2.02 -5.02
N ASN A 345 -10.88 -1.10 -4.06
CA ASN A 345 -10.33 0.27 -4.24
C ASN A 345 -9.00 0.53 -3.51
N CYS A 346 -8.38 -0.49 -2.93
CA CYS A 346 -7.06 -0.38 -2.28
C CYS A 346 -6.02 -1.10 -3.14
N SER A 347 -5.03 -0.38 -3.68
CA SER A 347 -3.79 -1.05 -4.07
C SER A 347 -3.12 -1.60 -2.79
N ALA A 348 -2.77 -2.89 -2.83
CA ALA A 348 -2.15 -3.70 -1.79
C ALA A 348 -3.07 -4.26 -0.69
N ASN A 349 -4.09 -5.05 -1.05
CA ASN A 349 -4.82 -5.98 -0.16
C ASN A 349 -5.19 -5.38 1.23
N CYS A 350 -5.88 -4.23 1.23
CA CYS A 350 -6.07 -3.40 2.42
C CYS A 350 -7.49 -2.86 2.58
N TRP A 351 -7.92 -2.68 3.84
CA TRP A 351 -9.08 -1.85 4.17
C TRP A 351 -8.67 -0.50 4.76
N LEU A 352 -8.06 -0.46 5.94
CA LEU A 352 -7.56 0.79 6.54
C LEU A 352 -6.04 0.81 6.48
N ARG A 353 -5.43 1.79 5.82
CA ARG A 353 -3.97 1.96 5.80
C ARG A 353 -3.57 3.38 6.20
N PHE A 354 -2.70 3.51 7.19
CA PHE A 354 -1.92 4.72 7.42
C PHE A 354 -0.54 4.58 6.75
N SER A 355 -0.07 5.62 6.08
CA SER A 355 1.11 5.53 5.22
C SER A 355 1.91 6.83 5.27
N GLY A 356 3.18 6.77 5.70
CA GLY A 356 4.08 7.93 5.78
C GLY A 356 3.69 8.97 6.83
N VAL A 357 3.06 8.55 7.94
CA VAL A 357 2.59 9.47 9.00
C VAL A 357 3.47 9.32 10.23
N SER A 358 4.36 10.28 10.47
CA SER A 358 5.20 10.30 11.67
C SER A 358 4.45 10.87 12.89
N ASN A 359 4.80 10.40 14.10
CA ASN A 359 4.22 10.82 15.38
C ASN A 359 2.68 10.70 15.42
N LEU A 360 2.14 9.67 14.75
CA LEU A 360 0.72 9.36 14.71
C LEU A 360 0.27 8.72 16.03
N ILE A 361 -0.80 9.25 16.63
CA ILE A 361 -1.44 8.71 17.83
C ILE A 361 -2.84 8.22 17.43
N VAL A 362 -3.09 6.92 17.54
CA VAL A 362 -4.40 6.29 17.32
C VAL A 362 -4.88 5.69 18.64
N ASN A 363 -5.97 6.19 19.21
CA ASN A 363 -6.44 5.72 20.51
C ASN A 363 -7.96 5.72 20.65
N GLY A 364 -8.46 5.17 21.76
CA GLY A 364 -9.88 5.21 22.13
C GLY A 364 -10.38 3.86 22.61
N SER A 365 -11.70 3.74 22.80
CA SER A 365 -12.37 2.50 23.26
C SER A 365 -13.27 1.88 22.19
N GLY A 366 -13.12 2.30 20.93
CA GLY A 366 -13.96 1.90 19.81
C GLY A 366 -13.56 0.55 19.22
N THR A 367 -14.25 0.18 18.14
CA THR A 367 -14.15 -1.15 17.52
C THR A 367 -13.82 -1.04 16.03
N ILE A 368 -12.91 -1.86 15.54
CA ILE A 368 -12.60 -2.07 14.13
C ILE A 368 -12.98 -3.52 13.78
N ASP A 369 -14.07 -3.72 13.04
CA ASP A 369 -14.57 -5.05 12.65
C ASP A 369 -14.35 -5.30 11.16
N GLY A 370 -13.39 -6.18 10.86
CA GLY A 370 -12.99 -6.56 9.51
C GLY A 370 -13.97 -7.47 8.78
N ARG A 371 -14.97 -8.04 9.48
CA ARG A 371 -16.06 -8.88 8.93
C ARG A 371 -15.56 -10.00 7.97
N GLY A 372 -14.40 -10.55 8.30
CA GLY A 372 -13.56 -11.43 7.49
C GLY A 372 -14.09 -12.83 7.18
N SER A 373 -15.27 -13.21 7.69
CA SER A 373 -15.83 -14.57 7.52
C SER A 373 -16.00 -15.03 6.06
N THR A 374 -16.10 -14.08 5.13
CA THR A 374 -16.19 -14.34 3.68
C THR A 374 -14.84 -14.75 3.06
N TRP A 375 -13.71 -14.40 3.69
CA TRP A 375 -12.35 -14.68 3.21
C TRP A 375 -11.76 -15.98 3.76
N TRP A 376 -12.16 -16.42 4.94
CA TRP A 376 -11.60 -17.58 5.64
C TRP A 376 -11.70 -18.93 4.89
N ASN A 377 -12.43 -18.99 3.76
CA ASN A 377 -12.52 -20.15 2.86
C ASN A 377 -11.94 -19.86 1.46
N GLN A 378 -11.08 -18.85 1.32
CA GLN A 378 -10.60 -18.30 0.04
C GLN A 378 -9.09 -17.99 0.11
N VAL A 379 -8.46 -17.72 -1.04
CA VAL A 379 -7.00 -17.53 -1.17
C VAL A 379 -6.61 -16.04 -1.33
N TYR A 380 -7.33 -15.14 -0.66
CA TYR A 380 -7.11 -13.68 -0.71
C TYR A 380 -6.32 -13.19 0.52
N ASN A 381 -5.61 -12.07 0.37
CA ASN A 381 -4.61 -11.59 1.35
C ASN A 381 -5.01 -10.31 2.09
N ASP A 382 -6.30 -9.95 2.09
CA ASP A 382 -6.81 -8.69 2.60
C ASP A 382 -6.66 -8.51 4.12
N GLN A 383 -6.10 -7.38 4.55
CA GLN A 383 -5.82 -7.09 5.98
C GLN A 383 -6.62 -5.87 6.47
N ALA A 384 -7.08 -5.92 7.73
CA ALA A 384 -7.97 -4.90 8.28
C ALA A 384 -7.32 -3.53 8.51
N LEU A 385 -6.20 -3.48 9.27
CA LEU A 385 -5.48 -2.24 9.57
C LEU A 385 -3.98 -2.38 9.30
N GLN A 386 -3.40 -1.43 8.56
CA GLN A 386 -1.98 -1.40 8.21
C GLN A 386 -1.35 -0.04 8.54
N PHE A 387 -0.10 -0.06 9.00
CA PHE A 387 0.75 1.11 9.18
C PHE A 387 2.04 0.90 8.39
N ASN A 388 2.27 1.76 7.40
CA ASN A 388 3.44 1.71 6.52
C ASN A 388 4.26 2.99 6.72
N TYR A 389 5.56 2.90 7.00
CA TYR A 389 6.43 4.08 7.18
C TYR A 389 5.92 5.08 8.24
N CYS A 390 5.28 4.57 9.30
CA CYS A 390 4.69 5.37 10.38
C CYS A 390 5.63 5.39 11.60
N ASN A 391 6.61 6.29 11.57
CA ASN A 391 7.59 6.41 12.65
C ASN A 391 6.98 7.04 13.91
N ASN A 392 7.43 6.60 15.08
CA ASN A 392 6.91 7.03 16.40
C ASN A 392 5.38 6.86 16.55
N LEU A 393 4.81 5.81 15.94
CA LEU A 393 3.40 5.46 16.06
C LEU A 393 3.04 5.10 17.51
N GLN A 394 1.91 5.59 18.00
CA GLN A 394 1.29 5.14 19.25
C GLN A 394 -0.12 4.62 18.94
N LEU A 395 -0.40 3.35 19.25
CA LEU A 395 -1.71 2.72 19.04
C LEU A 395 -2.22 2.11 20.35
N SER A 396 -3.40 2.52 20.84
CA SER A 396 -3.88 2.05 22.14
C SER A 396 -5.39 1.94 22.37
N GLY A 397 -5.81 0.96 23.19
CA GLY A 397 -7.16 0.86 23.76
C GLY A 397 -8.26 0.24 22.87
N LEU A 398 -7.97 -0.03 21.60
CA LEU A 398 -8.97 -0.42 20.61
C LEU A 398 -9.33 -1.91 20.65
N THR A 399 -10.57 -2.21 20.26
CA THR A 399 -11.03 -3.57 19.97
C THR A 399 -10.95 -3.87 18.46
N HIS A 400 -10.27 -4.94 18.07
CA HIS A 400 -10.14 -5.39 16.68
C HIS A 400 -10.84 -6.74 16.52
N LEU A 401 -11.80 -6.85 15.61
CA LEU A 401 -12.62 -8.05 15.42
C LEU A 401 -12.50 -8.59 13.99
N ASN A 402 -12.48 -9.92 13.88
CA ASN A 402 -12.75 -10.68 12.65
C ASN A 402 -12.04 -10.12 11.41
N SER A 403 -10.73 -9.90 11.45
CA SER A 403 -10.01 -9.50 10.23
C SER A 403 -10.09 -10.61 9.15
N PRO A 404 -10.09 -10.27 7.84
CA PRO A 404 -10.04 -11.30 6.80
C PRO A 404 -8.71 -12.06 6.77
N ARG A 405 -7.64 -11.40 7.20
CA ARG A 405 -6.30 -11.95 7.44
C ARG A 405 -5.70 -11.26 8.68
N ASN A 406 -4.47 -10.75 8.66
CA ASN A 406 -3.84 -10.01 9.75
C ASN A 406 -4.75 -8.85 10.26
N HIS A 407 -4.88 -8.67 11.57
CA HIS A 407 -5.69 -7.58 12.17
C HIS A 407 -4.95 -6.24 12.14
N ILE A 408 -3.67 -6.24 12.52
CA ILE A 408 -2.78 -5.09 12.48
C ILE A 408 -1.49 -5.53 11.78
N SER A 409 -0.99 -4.72 10.84
CA SER A 409 0.33 -4.92 10.23
C SER A 409 1.18 -3.67 10.34
N LEU A 410 2.44 -3.83 10.76
CA LEU A 410 3.47 -2.79 10.83
C LEU A 410 4.54 -3.10 9.78
N THR A 411 4.69 -2.22 8.79
CA THR A 411 5.70 -2.37 7.73
C THR A 411 6.58 -1.13 7.65
N ALA A 412 7.90 -1.30 7.64
CA ALA A 412 8.87 -0.21 7.55
C ALA A 412 8.68 0.92 8.58
N CYS A 413 8.24 0.58 9.79
CA CYS A 413 8.04 1.54 10.88
C CYS A 413 9.22 1.53 11.85
N ASN A 414 9.60 2.71 12.38
CA ASN A 414 10.60 2.86 13.44
C ASN A 414 9.97 3.49 14.70
N GLY A 415 10.12 2.88 15.88
CA GLY A 415 9.72 3.48 17.15
C GLY A 415 8.24 3.37 17.50
N ALA A 416 7.55 2.31 17.03
CA ALA A 416 6.11 2.14 17.27
C ALA A 416 5.80 1.50 18.64
N SER A 417 4.77 2.00 19.34
CA SER A 417 4.28 1.43 20.61
C SER A 417 2.79 1.07 20.54
N LEU A 418 2.46 -0.19 20.80
CA LEU A 418 1.11 -0.76 20.76
C LEU A 418 0.71 -1.24 22.17
N SER A 419 -0.43 -0.82 22.70
CA SER A 419 -0.83 -1.14 24.08
C SER A 419 -2.34 -1.24 24.34
N TYR A 420 -2.74 -1.99 25.37
CA TYR A 420 -4.15 -2.09 25.81
C TYR A 420 -5.14 -2.49 24.71
N LEU A 421 -4.70 -3.32 23.76
CA LEU A 421 -5.51 -3.77 22.63
C LEU A 421 -6.30 -5.03 22.98
N HIS A 422 -7.50 -5.17 22.39
CA HIS A 422 -8.28 -6.40 22.45
C HIS A 422 -8.55 -6.90 21.03
N ILE A 423 -7.83 -7.93 20.60
CA ILE A 423 -7.91 -8.51 19.25
C ILE A 423 -8.62 -9.86 19.33
N SER A 424 -9.67 -10.07 18.54
CA SER A 424 -10.49 -11.28 18.59
C SER A 424 -10.97 -11.75 17.20
N ALA A 425 -10.65 -12.99 16.84
CA ALA A 425 -11.27 -13.75 15.76
C ALA A 425 -11.49 -15.22 16.18
N PRO A 426 -12.39 -15.98 15.52
CA PRO A 426 -12.63 -17.38 15.88
C PRO A 426 -11.36 -18.23 15.77
N ALA A 427 -11.15 -19.17 16.69
CA ALA A 427 -9.99 -20.08 16.68
C ALA A 427 -9.85 -20.92 15.37
N SER A 428 -10.91 -21.03 14.59
CA SER A 428 -10.94 -21.71 13.29
C SER A 428 -10.74 -20.78 12.07
N SER A 429 -10.40 -19.50 12.28
CA SER A 429 -10.22 -18.52 11.20
C SER A 429 -8.76 -18.45 10.73
N PRO A 430 -8.41 -18.95 9.54
CA PRO A 430 -7.03 -19.11 9.12
C PRO A 430 -6.37 -17.76 8.85
N ASN A 431 -5.06 -17.66 9.15
CA ASN A 431 -4.23 -16.49 8.86
C ASN A 431 -4.77 -15.18 9.45
N THR A 432 -5.51 -15.26 10.56
CA THR A 432 -6.09 -14.09 11.23
C THR A 432 -5.14 -13.45 12.23
N ASP A 433 -3.85 -13.35 11.86
CA ASP A 433 -2.75 -12.93 12.72
C ASP A 433 -3.09 -11.67 13.53
N GLY A 434 -2.69 -11.60 14.79
CA GLY A 434 -3.02 -10.46 15.66
C GLY A 434 -2.26 -9.20 15.26
N ILE A 435 -0.93 -9.25 15.38
CA ILE A 435 -0.03 -8.17 14.95
C ILE A 435 1.09 -8.76 14.09
N ASP A 436 1.20 -8.35 12.84
CA ASP A 436 2.29 -8.69 11.93
C ASP A 436 3.31 -7.55 11.88
N ILE A 437 4.60 -7.88 11.99
CA ILE A 437 5.72 -6.94 11.95
C ILE A 437 6.63 -7.34 10.80
N SER A 438 6.93 -6.41 9.89
CA SER A 438 7.82 -6.63 8.75
C SER A 438 8.73 -5.42 8.51
N SER A 439 10.02 -5.66 8.23
CA SER A 439 11.00 -4.62 7.89
C SER A 439 11.03 -3.43 8.88
N SER A 440 10.71 -3.65 10.16
CA SER A 440 10.42 -2.59 11.14
C SER A 440 11.32 -2.70 12.36
N THR A 441 11.59 -1.57 13.04
CA THR A 441 12.53 -1.55 14.17
C THR A 441 12.08 -0.70 15.35
N ASN A 442 12.62 -0.98 16.54
CA ASN A 442 12.25 -0.34 17.81
C ASN A 442 10.74 -0.41 18.07
N ILE A 443 10.20 -1.63 18.05
CA ILE A 443 8.76 -1.87 18.21
C ILE A 443 8.48 -2.38 19.63
N ASN A 444 7.54 -1.76 20.32
CA ASN A 444 7.13 -2.12 21.67
C ASN A 444 5.64 -2.53 21.68
N ILE A 445 5.33 -3.75 22.10
CA ILE A 445 3.95 -4.26 22.17
C ILE A 445 3.69 -4.73 23.60
N HIS A 446 2.70 -4.15 24.28
CA HIS A 446 2.44 -4.51 25.67
C HIS A 446 0.97 -4.53 26.12
N ASP A 447 0.73 -5.12 27.29
CA ASP A 447 -0.54 -5.07 28.04
C ASP A 447 -1.80 -5.34 27.21
N SER A 448 -1.77 -6.34 26.33
CA SER A 448 -2.82 -6.58 25.31
C SER A 448 -3.34 -8.01 25.31
N ASN A 449 -4.60 -8.18 24.91
CA ASN A 449 -5.29 -9.47 24.82
C ASN A 449 -5.51 -9.83 23.34
N ILE A 450 -4.97 -10.95 22.88
CA ILE A 450 -5.00 -11.37 21.47
C ILE A 450 -5.48 -12.82 21.37
N ALA A 451 -6.62 -13.02 20.72
CA ALA A 451 -7.26 -14.32 20.51
C ALA A 451 -7.64 -14.48 19.03
N THR A 452 -6.97 -15.35 18.29
CA THR A 452 -7.11 -15.46 16.83
C THR A 452 -7.08 -16.93 16.38
N GLY A 453 -7.16 -17.20 15.08
CA GLY A 453 -6.95 -18.55 14.53
C GLY A 453 -5.54 -18.82 14.01
N ASP A 454 -4.62 -17.85 14.12
CA ASP A 454 -3.23 -17.96 13.66
C ASP A 454 -2.29 -17.26 14.68
N ASP A 455 -1.12 -16.77 14.28
CA ASP A 455 -0.15 -16.15 15.19
C ASP A 455 -0.73 -14.93 15.94
N CYS A 456 -0.52 -14.85 17.26
CA CYS A 456 -0.89 -13.67 18.05
C CYS A 456 -0.03 -12.47 17.64
N ILE A 457 1.29 -12.71 17.49
CA ILE A 457 2.25 -11.75 16.97
C ILE A 457 3.20 -12.50 16.03
N ALA A 458 3.34 -12.03 14.80
CA ALA A 458 4.23 -12.56 13.78
C ALA A 458 5.36 -11.56 13.48
N ILE A 459 6.61 -12.02 13.49
CA ILE A 459 7.80 -11.19 13.27
C ILE A 459 8.52 -11.69 12.01
N ASN A 460 8.31 -10.96 10.91
CA ASN A 460 8.81 -11.29 9.57
C ASN A 460 10.11 -10.54 9.24
N GLY A 461 10.71 -10.87 8.09
CA GLY A 461 12.05 -10.45 7.69
C GLY A 461 12.36 -8.95 7.75
N ASN A 462 13.64 -8.69 8.00
CA ASN A 462 14.30 -7.39 8.14
C ASN A 462 13.81 -6.58 9.36
N SER A 463 13.35 -7.25 10.42
CA SER A 463 12.82 -6.62 11.64
C SER A 463 13.79 -6.77 12.82
N ALA A 464 14.04 -5.70 13.57
CA ALA A 464 15.03 -5.72 14.66
C ALA A 464 14.62 -4.85 15.87
N HIS A 465 15.07 -5.21 17.08
CA HIS A 465 14.72 -4.51 18.33
C HIS A 465 13.20 -4.50 18.59
N ILE A 466 12.65 -5.69 18.85
CA ILE A 466 11.23 -5.91 19.11
C ILE A 466 11.05 -6.32 20.56
N ASN A 467 10.28 -5.55 21.34
CA ASN A 467 9.94 -5.86 22.73
C ASN A 467 8.46 -6.20 22.85
N ILE A 468 8.15 -7.35 23.45
CA ILE A 468 6.80 -7.86 23.63
C ILE A 468 6.62 -8.25 25.10
N THR A 469 5.70 -7.61 25.84
CA THR A 469 5.48 -7.96 27.24
C THR A 469 4.05 -7.81 27.78
N GLY A 470 3.63 -8.64 28.73
CA GLY A 470 2.28 -8.53 29.31
C GLY A 470 1.16 -8.91 28.34
N ILE A 471 1.43 -9.78 27.35
CA ILE A 471 0.44 -10.22 26.36
C ILE A 471 -0.29 -11.47 26.86
N ASN A 472 -1.61 -11.43 26.87
CA ASN A 472 -2.44 -12.64 26.96
C ASN A 472 -2.75 -13.11 25.54
N CYS A 473 -2.04 -14.15 25.10
CA CYS A 473 -2.16 -14.73 23.78
C CYS A 473 -2.95 -16.04 23.84
N GLY A 474 -4.02 -16.14 23.04
CA GLY A 474 -4.68 -17.39 22.75
C GLY A 474 -6.22 -17.34 22.77
N PRO A 475 -6.91 -18.23 22.03
CA PRO A 475 -6.35 -19.26 21.13
C PRO A 475 -5.60 -18.67 19.93
N GLY A 476 -4.89 -19.52 19.18
CA GLY A 476 -4.06 -19.12 18.04
C GLY A 476 -2.80 -19.98 17.92
N HIS A 477 -1.80 -19.52 17.16
CA HIS A 477 -0.53 -20.23 16.95
C HIS A 477 0.59 -19.85 17.93
N GLY A 478 0.42 -18.80 18.74
CA GLY A 478 1.45 -18.30 19.67
C GLY A 478 2.12 -17.02 19.18
N ILE A 479 3.32 -16.72 19.69
CA ILE A 479 4.20 -15.68 19.15
C ILE A 479 5.24 -16.34 18.25
N SER A 480 5.36 -15.87 17.00
CA SER A 480 6.20 -16.49 15.98
C SER A 480 7.19 -15.54 15.33
N VAL A 481 8.41 -16.01 15.12
CA VAL A 481 9.35 -15.46 14.12
C VAL A 481 9.16 -16.22 12.80
N GLY A 482 9.07 -15.49 11.69
CA GLY A 482 8.96 -16.03 10.34
C GLY A 482 7.54 -16.44 9.90
N SER A 483 7.38 -17.10 8.75
CA SER A 483 8.40 -17.91 8.06
C SER A 483 9.45 -17.12 7.26
N LEU A 484 10.71 -17.24 7.65
CA LEU A 484 11.87 -16.62 6.97
C LEU A 484 12.48 -17.55 5.90
N GLY A 485 13.15 -16.96 4.91
CA GLY A 485 13.96 -17.69 3.93
C GLY A 485 13.20 -18.19 2.70
N ARG A 486 12.00 -17.66 2.43
CA ARG A 486 11.13 -18.20 1.36
C ARG A 486 11.83 -18.10 0.00
N ASN A 487 11.80 -19.19 -0.76
CA ASN A 487 12.46 -19.31 -2.07
C ASN A 487 13.98 -19.01 -2.03
N GLY A 488 14.64 -19.16 -0.88
CA GLY A 488 16.05 -18.83 -0.72
C GLY A 488 16.34 -17.34 -0.48
N ALA A 489 15.32 -16.53 -0.17
CA ALA A 489 15.51 -15.13 0.24
C ALA A 489 16.43 -15.03 1.47
N HIS A 490 17.25 -13.97 1.51
CA HIS A 490 18.02 -13.61 2.70
C HIS A 490 17.20 -12.64 3.55
N GLU A 491 16.75 -13.08 4.72
CA GLU A 491 15.90 -12.31 5.63
C GLU A 491 16.46 -12.42 7.05
N THR A 492 16.60 -11.30 7.76
CA THR A 492 17.09 -11.26 9.15
C THR A 492 15.97 -10.92 10.14
N VAL A 493 16.04 -11.46 11.36
CA VAL A 493 15.25 -11.00 12.51
C VAL A 493 16.15 -11.03 13.74
N GLU A 494 16.30 -9.89 14.42
CA GLU A 494 17.33 -9.69 15.45
C GLU A 494 16.77 -8.97 16.69
N TYR A 495 17.38 -9.19 17.86
CA TYR A 495 17.05 -8.49 19.12
C TYR A 495 15.55 -8.51 19.46
N VAL A 496 14.95 -9.71 19.52
CA VAL A 496 13.55 -9.93 19.91
C VAL A 496 13.47 -10.37 21.38
N TYR A 497 12.66 -9.67 22.17
CA TYR A 497 12.41 -9.96 23.57
C TYR A 497 10.92 -10.25 23.80
N VAL A 498 10.62 -11.38 24.46
CA VAL A 498 9.25 -11.78 24.83
C VAL A 498 9.24 -12.12 26.32
N GLN A 499 8.51 -11.35 27.13
CA GLN A 499 8.58 -11.41 28.60
C GLN A 499 7.20 -11.27 29.25
N HIS A 500 6.93 -11.96 30.36
CA HIS A 500 5.67 -11.81 31.12
C HIS A 500 4.39 -12.06 30.27
N CYS A 501 4.44 -12.95 29.29
CA CYS A 501 3.30 -13.28 28.42
C CYS A 501 2.62 -14.59 28.87
N ASN A 502 1.29 -14.63 28.80
CA ASN A 502 0.48 -15.81 29.09
C ASN A 502 -0.01 -16.43 27.77
N PHE A 503 0.13 -17.75 27.62
CA PHE A 503 -0.34 -18.50 26.46
C PHE A 503 -1.48 -19.44 26.88
N THR A 504 -2.67 -19.28 26.29
CA THR A 504 -3.88 -20.04 26.67
C THR A 504 -4.54 -20.68 25.45
N GLN A 505 -4.57 -22.00 25.37
CA GLN A 505 -5.15 -22.73 24.22
C GLN A 505 -4.52 -22.38 22.86
N THR A 506 -3.23 -21.98 22.85
CA THR A 506 -2.45 -21.82 21.62
C THR A 506 -1.88 -23.16 21.15
N GLN A 507 -1.57 -23.27 19.85
CA GLN A 507 -0.85 -24.42 19.31
C GLN A 507 0.62 -24.46 19.74
N ASN A 508 1.24 -23.28 19.89
CA ASN A 508 2.62 -23.10 20.36
C ASN A 508 2.66 -21.93 21.35
N GLY A 509 3.66 -21.88 22.24
CA GLY A 509 3.96 -20.68 23.04
C GLY A 509 4.73 -19.67 22.21
N ALA A 510 6.04 -19.89 22.12
CA ALA A 510 6.94 -19.20 21.19
C ALA A 510 7.41 -20.15 20.07
N ARG A 511 7.61 -19.65 18.85
CA ARG A 511 7.96 -20.44 17.67
C ARG A 511 8.91 -19.68 16.73
N ILE A 512 9.84 -20.38 16.08
CA ILE A 512 10.65 -19.86 14.97
C ILE A 512 10.38 -20.73 13.74
N LYS A 513 10.10 -20.10 12.60
CA LYS A 513 9.77 -20.75 11.32
C LYS A 513 10.78 -20.32 10.25
N THR A 514 11.44 -21.28 9.60
CA THR A 514 12.27 -21.05 8.40
C THR A 514 11.83 -21.99 7.27
N TRP A 515 12.10 -21.61 6.03
CA TRP A 515 11.89 -22.49 4.88
C TRP A 515 13.07 -23.47 4.71
N PRO A 516 12.83 -24.74 4.30
CA PRO A 516 13.88 -25.71 4.05
C PRO A 516 14.88 -25.23 3.00
N SER A 517 16.15 -25.61 3.16
CA SER A 517 17.26 -25.19 2.27
C SER A 517 17.43 -23.67 2.11
N SER A 518 16.93 -22.87 3.05
CA SER A 518 17.18 -21.42 3.08
C SER A 518 18.53 -21.09 3.71
N ALA A 519 19.09 -19.92 3.41
CA ALA A 519 20.33 -19.44 4.01
C ALA A 519 20.13 -18.86 5.44
N VAL A 520 18.94 -18.99 6.03
CA VAL A 520 18.61 -18.41 7.33
C VAL A 520 19.24 -19.25 8.44
N GLN A 521 20.22 -18.66 9.12
CA GLN A 521 20.83 -19.23 10.32
C GLN A 521 20.01 -18.84 11.56
N VAL A 522 19.93 -19.74 12.53
CA VAL A 522 19.30 -19.49 13.82
C VAL A 522 20.35 -19.66 14.91
N SER A 523 20.70 -18.56 15.57
CA SER A 523 21.63 -18.54 16.70
C SER A 523 21.11 -17.70 17.86
N ASP A 524 21.72 -17.86 19.03
CA ASP A 524 21.61 -16.94 20.18
C ASP A 524 20.19 -16.80 20.76
N VAL A 525 19.40 -17.87 20.71
CA VAL A 525 18.02 -17.90 21.22
C VAL A 525 18.00 -18.40 22.66
N THR A 526 17.52 -17.57 23.59
CA THR A 526 17.34 -17.95 25.00
C THR A 526 15.87 -18.09 25.36
N TYR A 527 15.50 -19.25 25.93
CA TYR A 527 14.23 -19.50 26.60
C TYR A 527 14.50 -19.56 28.11
N ILE A 528 13.82 -18.73 28.89
CA ILE A 528 14.00 -18.63 30.34
C ILE A 528 12.66 -18.49 31.07
N ASP A 529 12.55 -19.06 32.28
CA ASP A 529 11.41 -18.95 33.20
C ASP A 529 10.03 -19.35 32.63
N ILE A 530 10.01 -20.24 31.63
CA ILE A 530 8.77 -20.70 30.99
C ILE A 530 8.10 -21.77 31.86
N LYS A 531 6.89 -21.48 32.35
CA LYS A 531 6.10 -22.41 33.17
C LYS A 531 4.67 -22.58 32.65
N GLY A 532 4.08 -23.76 32.86
CA GLY A 532 2.67 -24.03 32.52
C GLY A 532 2.39 -25.48 32.12
N THR A 533 1.30 -25.69 31.38
CA THR A 533 0.89 -27.02 30.89
C THR A 533 0.79 -27.06 29.37
N SER A 534 1.31 -28.14 28.78
CA SER A 534 1.20 -28.45 27.34
C SER A 534 0.05 -29.42 27.10
N GLY A 535 -0.80 -29.13 26.11
CA GLY A 535 -1.82 -30.07 25.62
C GLY A 535 -1.23 -31.29 24.88
N ASN A 536 0.02 -31.18 24.42
CA ASN A 536 0.74 -32.23 23.71
C ASN A 536 1.83 -32.85 24.58
N GLN A 537 2.07 -34.15 24.42
CA GLN A 537 3.15 -34.85 25.12
C GLN A 537 4.54 -34.38 24.65
N GLN A 538 4.70 -34.03 23.37
CA GLN A 538 5.85 -33.27 22.88
C GLN A 538 5.60 -31.78 23.17
N GLY A 539 6.27 -31.25 24.21
CA GLY A 539 6.11 -29.87 24.66
C GLY A 539 7.16 -28.90 24.10
N ILE A 540 8.34 -29.41 23.74
CA ILE A 540 9.45 -28.62 23.19
C ILE A 540 10.01 -29.34 21.97
N ILE A 541 10.14 -28.64 20.84
CA ILE A 541 10.59 -29.20 19.56
C ILE A 541 11.56 -28.24 18.88
N PHE A 542 12.81 -28.68 18.72
CA PHE A 542 13.80 -28.05 17.85
C PHE A 542 14.11 -28.97 16.67
N ASN A 543 13.79 -28.51 15.46
CA ASN A 543 13.93 -29.29 14.23
C ASN A 543 14.64 -28.47 13.16
N CYS A 544 15.96 -28.42 13.24
CA CYS A 544 16.78 -27.65 12.30
C CYS A 544 17.12 -28.47 11.04
N ASP A 545 17.48 -27.78 9.96
CA ASP A 545 17.86 -28.38 8.68
C ASP A 545 19.32 -28.88 8.74
N GLN A 546 19.99 -29.12 7.61
CA GLN A 546 21.38 -29.61 7.58
C GLN A 546 22.37 -28.67 8.31
N GLU A 547 22.11 -27.36 8.33
CA GLU A 547 22.87 -26.39 9.12
C GLU A 547 22.43 -26.42 10.60
N VAL A 548 23.41 -26.37 11.50
CA VAL A 548 23.18 -26.50 12.95
C VAL A 548 22.65 -25.19 13.53
N CYS A 549 21.49 -25.24 14.20
CA CYS A 549 21.06 -24.13 15.06
C CYS A 549 22.01 -24.01 16.26
N THR A 550 22.58 -22.83 16.52
CA THR A 550 23.66 -22.66 17.52
C THR A 550 23.27 -21.77 18.69
N ASN A 551 24.02 -21.88 19.79
CA ASN A 551 23.83 -21.10 21.02
C ASN A 551 22.36 -21.00 21.51
N ILE A 552 21.62 -22.10 21.45
CA ILE A 552 20.25 -22.18 22.00
C ILE A 552 20.34 -22.44 23.51
N ILE A 553 19.80 -21.55 24.34
CA ILE A 553 19.84 -21.66 25.79
C ILE A 553 18.43 -21.95 26.32
N MET A 554 18.30 -22.95 27.20
CA MET A 554 17.08 -23.24 27.95
C MET A 554 17.36 -23.20 29.45
N ASP A 555 16.80 -22.23 30.15
CA ASP A 555 17.00 -22.05 31.58
C ASP A 555 15.66 -22.01 32.33
N HIS A 556 15.58 -22.61 33.51
CA HIS A 556 14.40 -22.57 34.37
C HIS A 556 13.04 -22.95 33.71
N ILE A 557 13.02 -23.88 32.75
CA ILE A 557 11.80 -24.35 32.05
C ILE A 557 11.00 -25.40 32.85
N ASN A 558 9.77 -25.10 33.24
CA ASN A 558 8.88 -25.98 34.03
C ASN A 558 7.52 -26.20 33.33
N LEU A 559 7.49 -27.09 32.35
CA LEU A 559 6.30 -27.48 31.60
C LEU A 559 5.84 -28.90 31.96
N ARG A 560 4.55 -29.08 32.27
CA ARG A 560 3.93 -30.39 32.50
C ARG A 560 2.92 -30.74 31.40
N SER A 561 2.63 -32.03 31.18
CA SER A 561 1.54 -32.45 30.29
C SER A 561 0.18 -32.19 30.93
N SER A 562 -0.80 -31.72 30.16
CA SER A 562 -2.19 -31.53 30.63
C SER A 562 -2.87 -32.83 31.07
N ASN A 563 -2.36 -33.97 30.62
CA ASN A 563 -2.84 -35.31 30.98
C ASN A 563 -2.10 -35.89 32.21
N GLY A 564 -1.23 -35.11 32.85
CA GLY A 564 -0.32 -35.54 33.90
C GLY A 564 1.03 -36.04 33.36
N GLY A 565 2.08 -35.89 34.17
CA GLY A 565 3.45 -36.29 33.83
C GLY A 565 4.24 -35.29 32.99
N ASN A 566 5.44 -35.72 32.59
CA ASN A 566 6.49 -34.88 32.04
C ASN A 566 6.29 -34.61 30.55
N VAL A 567 6.75 -33.44 30.08
CA VAL A 567 6.81 -33.16 28.64
C VAL A 567 8.07 -33.75 28.01
N LEU A 568 7.96 -34.17 26.75
CA LEU A 568 9.08 -34.60 25.93
C LEU A 568 9.70 -33.41 25.20
N VAL A 569 11.03 -33.38 25.18
CA VAL A 569 11.87 -32.48 24.38
C VAL A 569 12.39 -33.24 23.16
N THR A 570 12.27 -32.67 21.98
CA THR A 570 12.84 -33.23 20.73
C THR A 570 13.85 -32.26 20.16
N CYS A 571 15.08 -32.72 19.87
CA CYS A 571 16.11 -31.90 19.23
C CYS A 571 16.69 -32.61 18.00
N LYS A 572 16.90 -31.87 16.92
CA LYS A 572 17.57 -32.31 15.70
C LYS A 572 18.39 -31.15 15.14
N ASN A 573 19.69 -31.39 14.94
CA ASN A 573 20.69 -30.45 14.42
C ASN A 573 20.76 -29.13 15.22
N VAL A 574 20.86 -29.25 16.55
CA VAL A 574 20.83 -28.11 17.50
C VAL A 574 22.00 -28.22 18.46
N LYS A 575 22.63 -27.08 18.75
CA LYS A 575 23.72 -26.90 19.71
C LYS A 575 23.41 -25.73 20.65
N GLY A 576 23.71 -25.90 21.93
CA GLY A 576 23.16 -25.05 22.98
C GLY A 576 23.57 -25.47 24.38
N GLN A 577 22.84 -25.00 25.39
CA GLN A 577 22.99 -25.36 26.80
C GLN A 577 21.63 -25.41 27.49
N SER A 578 21.49 -26.22 28.54
CA SER A 578 20.29 -26.22 29.37
C SER A 578 20.63 -26.33 30.85
N SER A 579 20.02 -25.47 31.67
CA SER A 579 20.21 -25.46 33.12
C SER A 579 18.92 -25.84 33.86
N TYR A 580 18.90 -27.11 34.29
CA TYR A 580 18.37 -27.50 35.59
C TYR A 580 19.27 -28.60 36.16
N THR A 581 19.67 -28.43 37.42
CA THR A 581 20.32 -29.44 38.26
C THR A 581 19.23 -30.14 39.09
N THR A 582 19.19 -31.47 39.15
CA THR A 582 19.89 -32.24 40.21
C THR A 582 20.48 -33.58 39.74
N PRO A 583 21.44 -34.18 40.48
CA PRO A 583 22.18 -35.38 40.02
C PRO A 583 21.45 -36.74 39.99
N GLU A 584 20.15 -36.84 40.29
CA GLU A 584 19.48 -38.14 40.49
C GLU A 584 18.76 -38.73 39.25
N GLU A 585 18.53 -37.98 38.17
CA GLU A 585 17.74 -38.46 37.01
C GLU A 585 18.56 -39.14 35.90
N LEU A 586 19.85 -39.45 36.13
CA LEU A 586 20.75 -40.04 35.12
C LEU A 586 20.49 -41.52 34.77
N LEU A 587 19.41 -42.14 35.27
CA LEU A 587 19.26 -43.61 35.28
C LEU A 587 18.15 -44.21 34.39
N SER A 588 17.45 -43.41 33.58
CA SER A 588 16.21 -43.86 32.90
C SER A 588 16.01 -43.42 31.44
N ILE A 589 16.98 -43.61 30.55
CA ILE A 589 16.75 -43.51 29.09
C ILE A 589 17.31 -44.73 28.35
N VAL A 590 16.40 -45.46 27.69
CA VAL A 590 16.71 -46.64 26.87
C VAL A 590 16.95 -46.23 25.42
N LEU A 591 18.02 -46.78 24.85
CA LEU A 591 18.46 -46.56 23.48
C LEU A 591 17.45 -47.10 22.46
N VAL A 592 16.96 -46.26 21.54
CA VAL A 592 16.24 -46.70 20.32
C VAL A 592 16.92 -46.11 19.08
N LEU A 593 17.85 -46.88 18.52
CA LEU A 593 18.51 -46.59 17.25
C LEU A 593 17.64 -47.07 16.07
N SER A 594 17.17 -46.15 15.24
CA SER A 594 16.58 -46.44 13.93
C SER A 594 17.62 -46.26 12.81
N ILE A 595 18.43 -47.30 12.60
CA ILE A 595 19.39 -47.37 11.49
C ILE A 595 18.64 -47.72 10.19
N PHE A 596 18.77 -46.90 9.15
CA PHE A 596 18.39 -47.31 7.79
C PHE A 596 19.46 -48.27 7.23
N SER A 597 19.02 -49.45 6.81
CA SER A 597 19.90 -50.57 6.47
C SER A 597 20.53 -50.48 5.09
N THR A 598 21.83 -50.79 4.99
CA THR A 598 22.41 -51.43 3.80
C THR A 598 23.38 -52.54 4.20
N GLY A 599 23.11 -53.79 3.80
CA GLY A 599 24.15 -54.81 3.60
C GLY A 599 24.49 -55.76 4.76
N VAL A 600 23.87 -56.95 4.74
CA VAL A 600 24.48 -58.30 4.95
C VAL A 600 25.56 -58.49 6.04
N GLY A 601 25.32 -59.41 6.99
CA GLY A 601 26.40 -60.20 7.60
C GLY A 601 26.18 -60.68 9.05
N HIS A 602 26.11 -62.00 9.26
CA HIS A 602 26.14 -62.65 10.57
C HIS A 602 27.40 -62.34 11.40
N GLY A 603 27.28 -62.29 12.75
CA GLY A 603 28.41 -62.59 13.66
C GLY A 603 28.34 -61.96 15.06
N LEU A 604 27.99 -62.76 16.08
CA LEU A 604 28.14 -62.41 17.50
C LEU A 604 29.58 -62.67 17.98
N VAL A 605 30.21 -61.75 18.72
CA VAL A 605 31.09 -62.03 19.88
C VAL A 605 31.04 -60.85 20.87
N ASN A 606 31.17 -61.13 22.17
CA ASN A 606 31.30 -60.16 23.27
C ASN A 606 32.75 -59.69 23.50
N GLU A 607 32.90 -58.67 24.36
CA GLU A 607 34.01 -58.31 25.29
C GLU A 607 34.24 -56.78 25.22
N ALA A 608 34.02 -55.96 26.26
CA ALA A 608 34.39 -55.97 27.68
C ALA A 608 35.65 -55.12 27.99
N SER A 609 35.38 -53.95 28.58
CA SER A 609 36.12 -53.33 29.69
C SER A 609 37.45 -52.54 29.49
N GLU A 610 37.59 -51.58 30.42
CA GLU A 610 38.78 -50.84 30.87
C GLU A 610 39.34 -49.67 30.04
N GLY A 611 39.67 -48.57 30.72
CA GLY A 611 40.52 -47.50 30.16
C GLY A 611 40.15 -46.03 30.42
N PHE A 612 39.60 -45.63 31.58
CA PHE A 612 39.58 -44.21 31.95
C PHE A 612 40.84 -43.84 32.73
N ASN A 613 41.58 -42.83 32.26
CA ASN A 613 42.58 -42.12 33.05
C ASN A 613 42.66 -40.64 32.62
N GLU A 614 43.05 -39.77 33.55
CA GLU A 614 42.77 -38.33 33.51
C GLU A 614 43.59 -37.52 32.49
N THR A 615 43.01 -36.45 31.94
CA THR A 615 43.34 -35.03 32.28
C THR A 615 42.56 -34.07 31.38
N GLY A 616 42.08 -32.95 31.95
CA GLY A 616 41.08 -32.11 31.30
C GLY A 616 41.62 -31.07 30.31
N LYS A 617 40.79 -30.77 29.30
CA LYS A 617 40.61 -29.45 28.64
C LYS A 617 39.36 -29.49 27.75
N ASP A 618 38.52 -28.47 27.88
CA ASP A 618 37.57 -27.93 26.89
C ASP A 618 36.85 -28.93 25.98
N ALA A 619 36.03 -29.80 26.56
CA ALA A 619 35.03 -30.56 25.81
C ALA A 619 33.76 -29.70 25.62
N VAL A 620 33.66 -29.04 24.46
CA VAL A 620 32.39 -28.46 24.00
C VAL A 620 31.46 -29.61 23.62
N GLY A 621 30.64 -30.05 24.57
CA GLY A 621 29.70 -31.15 24.37
C GLY A 621 28.59 -30.81 23.36
N ASP A 622 28.24 -31.77 22.51
CA ASP A 622 27.02 -31.73 21.71
C ASP A 622 25.79 -31.87 22.60
N VAL A 623 24.74 -31.10 22.31
CA VAL A 623 23.47 -31.21 23.03
C VAL A 623 22.73 -32.46 22.57
N THR A 624 22.99 -33.57 23.25
CA THR A 624 22.25 -34.82 23.06
C THR A 624 20.96 -34.74 23.88
N CYS A 625 19.92 -34.06 23.36
CA CYS A 625 18.63 -33.97 24.04
C CYS A 625 17.93 -35.34 24.08
N TYR A 626 18.10 -36.05 25.18
CA TYR A 626 17.10 -37.01 25.66
C TYR A 626 16.90 -36.77 27.15
N GLY A 627 15.67 -36.39 27.53
CA GLY A 627 15.28 -36.04 28.89
C GLY A 627 13.79 -35.72 28.94
N ALA A 628 13.09 -36.21 29.97
CA ALA A 628 11.70 -35.87 30.23
C ALA A 628 11.68 -34.89 31.41
N ILE A 629 11.15 -33.68 31.21
CA ILE A 629 11.25 -32.63 32.23
C ILE A 629 10.13 -32.75 33.24
N GLY A 630 10.50 -32.96 34.52
CA GLY A 630 9.64 -32.71 35.66
C GLY A 630 9.90 -33.64 36.86
N ASP A 631 10.37 -33.05 37.96
CA ASP A 631 9.49 -32.94 39.12
C ASP A 631 9.86 -31.74 40.02
N GLY A 632 8.95 -31.43 40.94
CA GLY A 632 8.98 -30.24 41.79
C GLY A 632 7.65 -30.16 42.50
N GLU A 633 7.57 -30.80 43.66
CA GLU A 633 6.39 -30.78 44.52
C GLU A 633 6.10 -29.39 45.07
N THR A 634 4.83 -29.16 45.37
CA THR A 634 4.34 -28.01 46.11
C THR A 634 4.86 -28.03 47.55
N ASP A 635 5.35 -26.91 48.06
CA ASP A 635 5.27 -26.64 49.49
C ASP A 635 4.90 -25.18 49.76
N ASP A 636 4.02 -24.98 50.73
CA ASP A 636 3.48 -23.69 51.13
C ASP A 636 4.38 -23.07 52.22
N SER A 637 4.91 -21.87 52.01
CA SER A 637 5.29 -20.99 53.13
C SER A 637 5.48 -19.54 52.73
N GLU A 638 4.99 -18.64 53.59
CA GLU A 638 5.30 -17.21 53.57
C GLU A 638 6.74 -16.98 54.04
N GLU A 639 7.45 -16.00 53.47
CA GLU A 639 7.96 -14.90 54.30
C GLU A 639 8.33 -13.66 53.48
N LEU A 640 8.18 -12.49 54.12
CA LEU A 640 8.55 -11.19 53.59
C LEU A 640 10.07 -10.97 53.69
N LEU A 641 10.69 -10.30 52.71
CA LEU A 641 11.72 -9.31 53.05
C LEU A 641 11.95 -8.25 51.96
N SER A 642 11.91 -6.99 52.41
CA SER A 642 12.07 -5.79 51.60
C SER A 642 13.56 -5.49 51.34
N ILE A 643 13.91 -5.07 50.12
CA ILE A 643 15.07 -4.20 49.91
C ILE A 643 14.64 -2.98 49.08
N VAL A 644 14.80 -1.81 49.70
CA VAL A 644 14.70 -0.49 49.07
C VAL A 644 16.08 -0.11 48.56
N LEU A 645 16.19 0.40 47.32
CA LEU A 645 17.28 1.30 46.98
C LEU A 645 16.75 2.54 46.24
N VAL A 646 16.93 3.68 46.90
CA VAL A 646 16.71 5.03 46.36
C VAL A 646 18.07 5.59 45.94
N LEU A 647 18.11 6.37 44.85
CA LEU A 647 19.00 7.52 44.57
C LEU A 647 18.60 8.08 43.18
N SER A 648 17.70 9.08 43.11
CA SER A 648 18.02 10.53 43.03
C SER A 648 18.65 10.96 41.69
N ILE A 649 17.87 11.54 40.76
CA ILE A 649 17.67 13.00 40.59
C ILE A 649 18.92 13.77 40.15
N PHE A 650 18.86 14.32 38.93
CA PHE A 650 19.37 15.66 38.63
C PHE A 650 18.28 16.49 37.94
N SER A 651 17.96 17.63 38.54
CA SER A 651 17.28 18.78 37.92
C SER A 651 18.37 19.65 37.24
N THR A 652 18.17 20.61 36.34
CA THR A 652 17.16 21.62 35.95
C THR A 652 17.48 22.02 34.47
N GLY A 653 16.75 22.80 33.67
CA GLY A 653 15.53 23.62 33.82
C GLY A 653 15.66 24.96 33.06
N VAL A 654 14.57 25.37 32.38
CA VAL A 654 14.28 26.74 31.86
C VAL A 654 15.03 27.25 30.61
N GLY A 655 14.27 27.80 29.65
CA GLY A 655 14.80 28.50 28.47
C GLY A 655 13.74 29.04 27.50
N HIS A 656 12.82 29.89 27.96
CA HIS A 656 11.80 30.52 27.11
C HIS A 656 12.44 31.60 26.22
N GLY A 657 12.26 31.53 24.90
CA GLY A 657 12.76 32.53 23.94
C GLY A 657 11.72 32.88 22.89
N LEU A 658 11.10 34.06 23.02
CA LEU A 658 10.21 34.64 22.00
C LEU A 658 11.04 35.35 20.93
N VAL A 659 10.71 35.15 19.66
CA VAL A 659 11.07 36.06 18.56
C VAL A 659 9.83 36.28 17.71
N ASN A 660 9.51 37.55 17.46
CA ASN A 660 8.41 38.01 16.61
C ASN A 660 8.92 38.30 15.18
N GLU A 661 7.99 38.67 14.30
CA GLU A 661 8.21 39.20 12.94
C GLU A 661 8.48 38.11 11.86
N ALA A 662 7.90 38.18 10.65
CA ALA A 662 6.92 39.11 10.10
C ALA A 662 5.92 38.39 9.17
N SER A 663 4.76 39.02 8.94
CA SER A 663 3.79 38.60 7.93
C SER A 663 4.05 39.29 6.60
N GLU A 664 4.44 38.53 5.57
CA GLU A 664 4.28 38.96 4.17
C GLU A 664 3.64 37.83 3.36
N GLY A 665 2.67 38.18 2.52
CA GLY A 665 1.84 37.22 1.78
C GLY A 665 2.47 36.78 0.47
N PHE A 666 2.25 35.53 0.07
CA PHE A 666 2.60 35.02 -1.25
C PHE A 666 1.40 34.37 -1.96
N ASN A 667 1.39 34.53 -3.28
CA ASN A 667 0.25 34.29 -4.17
C ASN A 667 -0.05 32.81 -4.46
N GLU A 668 -1.23 32.59 -5.04
CA GLU A 668 -1.75 31.30 -5.50
C GLU A 668 -1.00 30.74 -6.73
N THR A 669 0.00 29.87 -6.57
CA THR A 669 0.58 29.06 -7.69
C THR A 669 1.03 27.62 -7.32
N GLY A 670 0.97 27.19 -6.06
CA GLY A 670 1.66 25.98 -5.58
C GLY A 670 1.01 24.60 -5.79
N LYS A 671 0.20 24.36 -6.83
CA LYS A 671 -0.45 23.03 -7.04
C LYS A 671 0.28 22.07 -7.96
N ASP A 672 1.35 22.51 -8.63
CA ASP A 672 1.92 21.79 -9.78
C ASP A 672 3.13 20.89 -9.44
N ALA A 673 3.57 20.84 -8.18
CA ALA A 673 4.84 20.23 -7.78
C ALA A 673 4.86 18.68 -7.61
N VAL A 674 3.73 17.97 -7.78
CA VAL A 674 3.69 16.50 -7.64
C VAL A 674 3.03 15.86 -8.86
N GLY A 675 3.80 15.05 -9.60
CA GLY A 675 3.35 14.36 -10.80
C GLY A 675 3.35 12.83 -10.65
N ASP A 676 2.23 12.25 -10.22
CA ASP A 676 1.99 10.81 -10.39
C ASP A 676 1.73 10.50 -11.87
N VAL A 677 2.51 9.59 -12.45
CA VAL A 677 2.42 9.25 -13.89
C VAL A 677 1.02 8.80 -14.34
N THR A 678 0.22 8.23 -13.43
CA THR A 678 -1.16 7.81 -13.73
C THR A 678 -2.10 9.00 -13.93
N CYS A 679 -1.82 10.16 -13.31
CA CYS A 679 -2.53 11.42 -13.58
C CYS A 679 -2.28 11.96 -15.00
N TYR A 680 -1.19 11.54 -15.65
CA TYR A 680 -0.85 11.89 -17.03
C TYR A 680 -1.23 10.81 -18.06
N GLY A 681 -1.99 9.80 -17.62
CA GLY A 681 -2.57 8.76 -18.46
C GLY A 681 -1.82 7.42 -18.44
N ALA A 682 -0.86 7.21 -17.54
CA ALA A 682 -0.17 5.92 -17.43
C ALA A 682 -1.11 4.85 -16.84
N ILE A 683 -1.22 3.70 -17.50
CA ILE A 683 -2.08 2.59 -17.09
C ILE A 683 -1.39 1.75 -16.02
N GLY A 684 -0.14 1.33 -16.25
CA GLY A 684 0.63 0.53 -15.31
C GLY A 684 0.17 -0.93 -15.19
N ASP A 685 -0.24 -1.53 -16.30
CA ASP A 685 -0.67 -2.93 -16.46
C ASP A 685 0.45 -3.91 -16.88
N GLY A 686 1.59 -3.40 -17.32
CA GLY A 686 2.73 -4.16 -17.84
C GLY A 686 2.66 -4.47 -19.34
N GLU A 687 1.58 -4.06 -20.02
CA GLU A 687 1.31 -4.36 -21.44
C GLU A 687 1.18 -3.09 -22.28
N THR A 688 0.65 -2.01 -21.71
CA THR A 688 0.45 -0.71 -22.36
C THR A 688 1.73 0.12 -22.34
N ASP A 689 2.08 0.71 -23.49
CA ASP A 689 3.22 1.63 -23.63
C ASP A 689 2.95 2.98 -22.93
N ASP A 690 3.40 3.09 -21.68
CA ASP A 690 3.19 4.25 -20.81
C ASP A 690 4.21 5.39 -21.04
N SER A 691 5.11 5.25 -22.04
CA SER A 691 6.19 6.20 -22.35
C SER A 691 5.71 7.65 -22.49
N GLU A 692 4.61 7.85 -23.22
CA GLU A 692 4.05 9.18 -23.46
C GLU A 692 3.46 9.81 -22.18
N ALA A 693 2.94 9.01 -21.25
CA ALA A 693 2.45 9.51 -19.97
C ALA A 693 3.61 9.95 -19.06
N PHE A 694 4.69 9.17 -19.02
CA PHE A 694 5.92 9.54 -18.32
C PHE A 694 6.55 10.83 -18.89
N LEU A 695 6.61 10.98 -20.21
CA LEU A 695 7.12 12.21 -20.85
C LEU A 695 6.23 13.43 -20.57
N LYS A 696 4.91 13.27 -20.52
CA LYS A 696 3.97 14.35 -20.12
C LYS A 696 4.16 14.75 -18.66
N ALA A 697 4.25 13.77 -17.75
CA ALA A 697 4.47 13.98 -16.33
C ALA A 697 5.79 14.73 -16.08
N TRP A 698 6.88 14.27 -16.71
CA TRP A 698 8.18 14.96 -16.64
C TRP A 698 8.13 16.37 -17.21
N LYS A 699 7.48 16.58 -18.36
CA LYS A 699 7.37 17.92 -18.96
C LYS A 699 6.61 18.89 -18.05
N ALA A 700 5.51 18.46 -17.43
CA ALA A 700 4.79 19.27 -16.47
C ALA A 700 5.68 19.62 -15.26
N LEU A 701 6.37 18.62 -14.71
CA LEU A 701 7.25 18.79 -13.55
C LEU A 701 8.45 19.71 -13.82
N CYS A 702 9.06 19.60 -14.99
CA CYS A 702 10.26 20.34 -15.38
C CYS A 702 9.99 21.85 -15.61
N GLU A 703 8.72 22.22 -15.82
CA GLU A 703 8.25 23.60 -15.99
C GLU A 703 7.90 24.29 -14.66
N VAL A 704 7.89 23.57 -13.53
CA VAL A 704 7.64 24.12 -12.19
C VAL A 704 8.81 25.01 -11.77
N GLU A 705 8.54 26.28 -11.50
CA GLU A 705 9.54 27.23 -10.99
C GLU A 705 9.98 26.88 -9.56
N ALA A 706 11.14 27.39 -9.14
CA ALA A 706 11.72 27.15 -7.82
C ALA A 706 10.81 27.68 -6.69
N ALA A 707 9.89 26.81 -6.24
CA ALA A 707 9.03 27.00 -5.09
C ALA A 707 9.72 26.50 -3.79
N SER A 708 9.03 26.62 -2.65
CA SER A 708 9.51 26.11 -1.35
C SER A 708 9.64 24.58 -1.27
N ASP A 709 9.05 23.86 -2.21
CA ASP A 709 8.96 22.40 -2.22
C ASP A 709 9.62 21.82 -3.49
N ILE A 710 10.35 20.71 -3.36
CA ILE A 710 11.06 20.07 -4.48
C ILE A 710 10.05 19.32 -5.37
N PRO A 711 9.97 19.61 -6.69
CA PRO A 711 9.08 18.90 -7.60
C PRO A 711 9.38 17.40 -7.66
N MET A 712 8.34 16.56 -7.49
CA MET A 712 8.44 15.10 -7.44
C MET A 712 7.67 14.39 -8.56
N LEU A 713 8.35 13.51 -9.32
CA LEU A 713 7.73 12.49 -10.19
C LEU A 713 7.47 11.21 -9.39
N ILE A 714 6.27 10.65 -9.45
CA ILE A 714 5.90 9.42 -8.73
C ILE A 714 5.53 8.30 -9.71
N VAL A 715 6.17 7.15 -9.56
CA VAL A 715 5.80 5.88 -10.20
C VAL A 715 5.20 4.97 -9.12
N PRO A 716 3.87 4.83 -9.02
CA PRO A 716 3.21 4.26 -7.85
C PRO A 716 3.40 2.75 -7.71
N LYS A 717 3.39 2.27 -6.45
CA LYS A 717 3.58 0.86 -6.09
C LYS A 717 2.53 -0.09 -6.69
N GLU A 718 2.93 -1.35 -6.86
CA GLU A 718 2.15 -2.47 -7.40
C GLU A 718 1.66 -2.34 -8.85
N LYS A 719 1.97 -1.23 -9.52
CA LYS A 719 1.82 -1.10 -10.97
C LYS A 719 3.09 -1.50 -11.70
N ILE A 720 2.93 -1.98 -12.94
CA ILE A 720 4.03 -2.34 -13.84
C ILE A 720 3.91 -1.45 -15.07
N PHE A 721 4.86 -0.56 -15.31
CA PHE A 721 4.80 0.41 -16.40
C PHE A 721 5.73 -0.05 -17.53
N LEU A 722 5.17 -0.49 -18.66
CA LEU A 722 5.96 -0.82 -19.85
C LEU A 722 6.38 0.46 -20.55
N LEU A 723 7.69 0.77 -20.56
CA LEU A 723 8.23 1.94 -21.23
C LEU A 723 9.16 1.51 -22.38
N LYS A 724 8.88 2.01 -23.58
CA LYS A 724 9.86 2.06 -24.68
C LYS A 724 11.01 3.00 -24.31
N PRO A 725 12.12 3.02 -25.08
CA PRO A 725 13.22 3.94 -24.82
C PRO A 725 12.76 5.40 -24.77
N VAL A 726 12.91 6.02 -23.61
CA VAL A 726 12.52 7.41 -23.31
C VAL A 726 13.76 8.25 -23.01
N THR A 727 13.68 9.56 -23.24
CA THR A 727 14.70 10.50 -22.78
C THR A 727 14.08 11.71 -22.13
N PHE A 728 14.13 11.74 -20.80
CA PHE A 728 13.79 12.88 -19.98
C PHE A 728 14.89 13.94 -20.09
N LYS A 729 14.53 15.22 -20.21
CA LYS A 729 15.50 16.29 -20.52
C LYS A 729 15.26 17.49 -19.61
N GLY A 730 16.35 18.04 -19.09
CA GLY A 730 16.43 19.40 -18.56
C GLY A 730 17.25 20.34 -19.48
N PRO A 731 17.68 21.51 -18.98
CA PRO A 731 17.47 21.99 -17.61
C PRO A 731 15.98 22.23 -17.32
N CYS A 732 15.61 22.06 -16.05
CA CYS A 732 14.27 22.37 -15.54
C CYS A 732 14.31 23.70 -14.78
N LYS A 733 13.15 24.31 -14.49
CA LYS A 733 13.11 25.61 -13.79
C LYS A 733 13.37 25.51 -12.29
N SER A 734 13.14 24.35 -11.69
CA SER A 734 13.58 24.04 -10.32
C SER A 734 15.02 23.53 -10.33
N ASP A 735 15.84 24.03 -9.38
CA ASP A 735 17.22 23.61 -9.15
C ASP A 735 17.35 22.17 -8.63
N SER A 736 16.23 21.55 -8.20
CA SER A 736 16.17 20.18 -7.72
C SER A 736 14.89 19.50 -8.19
N ILE A 737 14.97 18.21 -8.53
CA ILE A 737 13.83 17.35 -8.88
C ILE A 737 14.02 16.01 -8.18
N GLN A 738 12.93 15.47 -7.64
CA GLN A 738 12.89 14.13 -7.08
C GLN A 738 12.13 13.17 -8.00
N VAL A 739 12.60 11.94 -8.12
CA VAL A 739 11.89 10.85 -8.81
C VAL A 739 11.75 9.69 -7.84
N GLN A 740 10.52 9.27 -7.56
CA GLN A 740 10.22 8.19 -6.62
C GLN A 740 9.65 6.99 -7.38
N VAL A 741 10.46 5.93 -7.50
CA VAL A 741 10.05 4.67 -8.15
C VAL A 741 9.62 3.67 -7.08
N LEU A 742 8.30 3.50 -6.93
CA LEU A 742 7.68 2.58 -5.96
C LEU A 742 7.07 1.34 -6.64
N GLY A 743 6.73 1.44 -7.92
CA GLY A 743 6.29 0.33 -8.78
C GLY A 743 7.39 -0.20 -9.68
N THR A 744 7.04 -1.14 -10.55
CA THR A 744 7.98 -1.73 -11.52
C THR A 744 7.97 -0.92 -12.81
N ILE A 745 9.14 -0.61 -13.37
CA ILE A 745 9.27 -0.13 -14.75
C ILE A 745 9.81 -1.30 -15.58
N LEU A 746 9.15 -1.64 -16.69
CA LEU A 746 9.41 -2.81 -17.52
C LEU A 746 9.88 -2.40 -18.91
N ALA A 747 10.92 -3.08 -19.42
CA ALA A 747 11.46 -2.83 -20.75
C ALA A 747 10.73 -3.65 -21.84
N PRO A 748 10.76 -3.24 -23.11
CA PRO A 748 10.25 -4.06 -24.21
C PRO A 748 11.08 -5.34 -24.33
N ASN A 749 10.41 -6.50 -24.38
CA ASN A 749 11.07 -7.80 -24.47
C ASN A 749 11.44 -8.23 -25.90
N THR A 750 11.18 -7.40 -26.91
CA THR A 750 11.56 -7.62 -28.32
C THR A 750 12.49 -6.51 -28.80
N THR A 751 13.49 -6.84 -29.63
CA THR A 751 14.44 -5.86 -30.20
C THR A 751 13.76 -4.78 -31.05
N GLU A 752 12.60 -5.07 -31.64
CA GLU A 752 11.77 -4.09 -32.36
C GLU A 752 11.24 -2.99 -31.43
N GLY A 753 10.92 -3.32 -30.17
CA GLY A 753 10.52 -2.35 -29.14
C GLY A 753 11.62 -1.36 -28.75
N TRP A 754 12.87 -1.61 -29.13
CA TRP A 754 14.04 -0.74 -28.89
C TRP A 754 14.40 0.16 -30.09
N THR A 755 13.56 0.19 -31.13
CA THR A 755 13.76 1.05 -32.30
C THR A 755 13.68 2.55 -31.95
N ASN A 756 14.37 3.40 -32.73
CA ASN A 756 14.63 4.84 -32.49
C ASN A 756 15.68 5.20 -31.40
N CYS A 757 16.38 4.21 -30.82
CA CYS A 757 17.53 4.45 -29.93
C CYS A 757 18.74 5.08 -30.66
N TYR A 758 18.96 6.39 -30.48
CA TYR A 758 20.19 7.06 -30.95
C TYR A 758 21.44 6.77 -30.09
N ALA A 759 21.32 6.10 -28.93
CA ALA A 759 22.38 6.08 -27.91
C ALA A 759 22.49 4.82 -27.03
N ASN A 760 21.94 3.66 -27.43
CA ASN A 760 21.95 2.41 -26.61
C ASN A 760 21.45 2.61 -25.16
N THR A 761 20.41 3.42 -24.96
CA THR A 761 19.94 3.83 -23.63
C THR A 761 18.44 3.61 -23.53
N TRP A 762 17.98 2.95 -22.46
CA TRP A 762 16.55 2.67 -22.24
C TRP A 762 15.83 3.84 -21.56
N LEU A 763 16.08 4.05 -20.26
CA LEU A 763 15.48 5.13 -19.47
C LEU A 763 16.43 6.32 -19.38
N GLY A 764 16.75 6.90 -20.53
CA GLY A 764 17.59 8.08 -20.65
C GLY A 764 17.07 9.23 -19.78
N PHE A 765 17.89 9.83 -18.92
CA PHE A 765 17.65 11.23 -18.57
C PHE A 765 18.93 11.99 -18.86
N ARG A 766 18.84 13.08 -19.62
CA ARG A 766 19.93 14.06 -19.64
C ARG A 766 19.88 14.71 -18.26
N ASN A 767 20.84 14.31 -17.44
CA ASN A 767 20.89 14.47 -16.00
C ASN A 767 20.23 13.38 -15.10
N ALA A 768 19.98 12.11 -15.51
CA ALA A 768 19.76 10.91 -14.62
C ALA A 768 19.02 9.61 -15.14
N LEU A 769 19.45 8.86 -16.18
CA LEU A 769 19.93 7.46 -16.07
C LEU A 769 20.20 6.89 -17.48
N ARG A 770 21.28 6.12 -17.69
CA ARG A 770 22.51 6.78 -18.16
C ARG A 770 22.50 8.24 -17.69
N PHE A 771 23.05 8.43 -16.52
CA PHE A 771 23.27 9.71 -15.90
C PHE A 771 24.29 10.45 -16.79
N TYR A 772 23.80 11.36 -17.63
CA TYR A 772 24.63 12.12 -18.57
C TYR A 772 24.59 13.60 -18.21
N ASN A 773 25.74 14.18 -17.82
CA ASN A 773 25.91 15.59 -17.50
C ASN A 773 25.15 16.06 -16.22
N CYS A 774 24.94 15.18 -15.24
CA CYS A 774 24.29 15.52 -13.97
C CYS A 774 25.25 16.21 -12.99
N SER A 775 24.73 17.08 -12.13
CA SER A 775 25.44 17.56 -10.94
C SER A 775 24.63 17.27 -9.68
N ASN A 776 25.29 16.97 -8.55
CA ASN A 776 24.64 16.71 -7.25
C ASN A 776 23.62 15.55 -7.27
N LEU A 777 23.94 14.50 -8.03
CA LEU A 777 23.07 13.34 -8.20
C LEU A 777 22.98 12.50 -6.91
N GLN A 778 21.76 12.06 -6.56
CA GLN A 778 21.52 11.01 -5.58
C GLN A 778 20.62 9.92 -6.19
N HIS A 779 21.05 8.66 -6.16
CA HIS A 779 20.30 7.51 -6.67
C HIS A 779 20.36 6.38 -5.64
N SER A 780 19.23 6.05 -5.01
CA SER A 780 19.21 5.17 -3.86
C SER A 780 18.03 4.21 -3.80
N GLY A 781 18.25 3.02 -3.25
CA GLY A 781 17.18 2.08 -2.85
C GLY A 781 16.47 1.34 -3.98
N LEU A 782 17.02 1.33 -5.21
CA LEU A 782 16.38 0.71 -6.37
C LEU A 782 17.03 -0.63 -6.75
N THR A 783 16.19 -1.55 -7.20
CA THR A 783 16.59 -2.84 -7.78
C THR A 783 16.67 -2.74 -9.30
N HIS A 784 17.79 -3.14 -9.89
CA HIS A 784 18.04 -3.15 -11.34
C HIS A 784 18.26 -4.58 -11.81
N LEU A 785 17.44 -5.06 -12.75
CA LEU A 785 17.44 -6.45 -13.21
C LEU A 785 17.73 -6.55 -14.72
N ASP A 786 18.53 -7.54 -15.10
CA ASP A 786 18.63 -8.09 -16.46
C ASP A 786 18.82 -7.05 -17.58
N SER A 787 19.68 -6.04 -17.36
CA SER A 787 19.96 -5.05 -18.41
C SER A 787 20.54 -5.73 -19.67
N PRO A 788 20.14 -5.33 -20.89
CA PRO A 788 20.69 -5.89 -22.14
C PRO A 788 22.13 -5.45 -22.43
N ARG A 789 22.68 -4.57 -21.57
CA ARG A 789 24.08 -4.16 -21.48
C ARG A 789 24.31 -3.75 -20.02
N ASN A 790 25.13 -2.74 -19.75
CA ASN A 790 25.35 -2.24 -18.40
C ASN A 790 24.05 -1.69 -17.79
N HIS A 791 23.90 -1.77 -16.47
CA HIS A 791 22.69 -1.36 -15.76
C HIS A 791 22.67 0.17 -15.56
N ILE A 792 23.79 0.71 -15.08
CA ILE A 792 23.95 2.15 -14.83
C ILE A 792 25.17 2.67 -15.59
N SER A 793 25.06 3.86 -16.17
CA SER A 793 26.19 4.65 -16.65
C SER A 793 26.20 6.01 -15.97
N ILE A 794 27.34 6.44 -15.43
CA ILE A 794 27.63 7.79 -14.95
C ILE A 794 28.61 8.42 -15.94
N THR A 795 28.16 9.41 -16.72
CA THR A 795 28.95 10.05 -17.78
C THR A 795 28.89 11.57 -17.69
N PHE A 796 30.04 12.27 -17.67
CA PHE A 796 30.09 13.74 -17.55
C PHE A 796 29.45 14.30 -16.27
N CYS A 797 29.36 13.51 -15.21
CA CYS A 797 28.70 13.92 -13.96
C CYS A 797 29.69 14.52 -12.97
N ASP A 798 29.22 15.41 -12.10
CA ASP A 798 29.97 15.91 -10.94
C ASP A 798 29.16 15.73 -9.65
N ASN A 799 29.80 15.27 -8.58
CA ASN A 799 29.19 15.04 -7.27
C ASN A 799 27.96 14.09 -7.36
N ALA A 800 28.21 12.80 -7.53
CA ALA A 800 27.19 11.77 -7.71
C ALA A 800 27.27 10.69 -6.62
N THR A 801 26.17 10.41 -5.94
CA THR A 801 26.08 9.37 -4.90
C THR A 801 25.08 8.28 -5.28
N LEU A 802 25.54 7.03 -5.26
CA LEU A 802 24.74 5.82 -5.47
C LEU A 802 24.76 4.97 -4.20
N SER A 803 23.61 4.58 -3.65
CA SER A 803 23.54 3.87 -2.37
C SER A 803 22.40 2.86 -2.27
N TYR A 804 22.55 1.80 -1.47
CA TYR A 804 21.47 0.83 -1.20
C TYR A 804 20.86 0.22 -2.48
N LEU A 805 21.69 -0.02 -3.49
CA LEU A 805 21.27 -0.60 -4.77
C LEU A 805 21.38 -2.12 -4.75
N ASN A 806 20.45 -2.78 -5.45
CA ASN A 806 20.51 -4.21 -5.73
C ASN A 806 20.52 -4.42 -7.24
N ILE A 807 21.67 -4.77 -7.81
CA ILE A 807 21.86 -4.94 -9.25
C ILE A 807 22.12 -6.42 -9.54
N SER A 808 21.30 -7.04 -10.40
CA SER A 808 21.50 -8.44 -10.78
C SER A 808 21.24 -8.75 -12.25
N ALA A 809 22.16 -9.51 -12.86
CA ALA A 809 21.98 -10.18 -14.14
C ALA A 809 22.68 -11.56 -14.13
N PRO A 810 22.28 -12.53 -14.98
CA PRO A 810 22.92 -13.84 -15.05
C PRO A 810 24.43 -13.76 -15.28
N LYS A 811 25.18 -14.63 -14.59
CA LYS A 811 26.66 -14.74 -14.68
C LYS A 811 27.20 -14.89 -16.10
N SER A 812 26.38 -15.39 -17.04
CA SER A 812 26.76 -15.58 -18.45
C SER A 812 26.42 -14.39 -19.37
N SER A 813 25.78 -13.33 -18.86
CA SER A 813 25.29 -12.21 -19.67
C SER A 813 26.41 -11.23 -20.03
N PRO A 814 26.83 -11.14 -21.30
CA PRO A 814 28.01 -10.35 -21.68
C PRO A 814 27.75 -8.85 -21.55
N ASN A 815 28.76 -8.10 -21.09
CA ASN A 815 28.72 -6.63 -21.01
C ASN A 815 27.53 -6.09 -20.17
N THR A 816 27.15 -6.83 -19.13
CA THR A 816 26.08 -6.46 -18.20
C THR A 816 26.57 -5.70 -16.98
N ASP A 817 27.56 -4.83 -17.18
CA ASP A 817 28.29 -4.11 -16.12
C ASP A 817 27.31 -3.45 -15.12
N GLY A 818 27.63 -3.46 -13.83
CA GLY A 818 26.75 -2.89 -12.80
C GLY A 818 26.69 -1.35 -12.91
N VAL A 819 27.83 -0.70 -12.67
CA VAL A 819 28.00 0.75 -12.83
C VAL A 819 29.22 1.07 -13.68
N ASP A 820 29.02 1.70 -14.84
CA ASP A 820 30.09 2.24 -15.69
C ASP A 820 30.25 3.75 -15.45
N ILE A 821 31.41 4.17 -14.94
CA ILE A 821 31.75 5.58 -14.67
C ILE A 821 32.74 6.07 -15.72
N SER A 822 32.45 7.18 -16.41
CA SER A 822 33.36 7.81 -17.36
C SER A 822 33.24 9.34 -17.35
N SER A 823 34.35 10.03 -17.60
CA SER A 823 34.41 11.50 -17.75
C SER A 823 33.78 12.28 -16.58
N SER A 824 33.83 11.74 -15.36
CA SER A 824 33.06 12.22 -14.21
C SER A 824 33.93 12.52 -12.99
N THR A 825 33.50 13.44 -12.15
CA THR A 825 34.20 13.90 -10.94
C THR A 825 33.37 13.60 -9.68
N ASN A 826 34.03 13.29 -8.57
CA ASN A 826 33.39 13.16 -7.25
C ASN A 826 32.23 12.13 -7.24
N VAL A 827 32.49 10.86 -7.53
CA VAL A 827 31.47 9.80 -7.55
C VAL A 827 31.61 8.85 -6.37
N SER A 828 30.58 8.77 -5.54
CA SER A 828 30.47 7.87 -4.40
C SER A 828 29.50 6.73 -4.70
N ILE A 829 29.89 5.47 -4.45
CA ILE A 829 29.04 4.29 -4.59
C ILE A 829 29.19 3.46 -3.31
N HIS A 830 28.09 3.23 -2.58
CA HIS A 830 28.18 2.49 -1.31
C HIS A 830 26.98 1.62 -0.94
N ASP A 831 27.17 0.75 0.07
CA ASP A 831 26.12 -0.08 0.70
C ASP A 831 25.24 -0.83 -0.31
N SER A 832 25.85 -1.48 -1.31
CA SER A 832 25.12 -2.03 -2.47
C SER A 832 25.56 -3.45 -2.85
N TYR A 833 24.63 -4.22 -3.39
CA TYR A 833 24.85 -5.55 -3.96
C TYR A 833 24.87 -5.48 -5.49
N ILE A 834 25.90 -6.05 -6.12
CA ILE A 834 26.07 -6.05 -7.58
C ILE A 834 26.55 -7.44 -8.04
N GLY A 835 25.67 -8.19 -8.71
CA GLY A 835 25.97 -9.51 -9.26
C GLY A 835 25.63 -9.60 -10.75
N THR A 836 26.61 -9.56 -11.64
CA THR A 836 26.42 -9.41 -13.09
C THR A 836 27.23 -10.44 -13.89
N GLY A 837 27.16 -10.39 -15.22
CA GLY A 837 28.01 -11.18 -16.11
C GLY A 837 29.28 -10.46 -16.59
N ASP A 838 29.47 -9.18 -16.24
CA ASP A 838 30.66 -8.37 -16.55
C ASP A 838 31.10 -7.56 -15.32
N ASP A 839 31.77 -6.42 -15.46
CA ASP A 839 32.30 -5.63 -14.33
C ASP A 839 31.21 -5.21 -13.32
N CYS A 840 31.45 -5.36 -12.02
CA CYS A 840 30.54 -4.82 -11.00
C CYS A 840 30.54 -3.29 -11.05
N ILE A 841 31.75 -2.70 -11.05
CA ILE A 841 31.95 -1.26 -11.25
C ILE A 841 33.16 -1.09 -12.19
N ALA A 842 32.97 -0.33 -13.27
CA ALA A 842 34.02 0.04 -14.21
C ALA A 842 34.34 1.54 -14.09
N VAL A 843 35.61 1.88 -13.88
CA VAL A 843 36.11 3.27 -13.78
C VAL A 843 36.92 3.59 -15.03
N ASN A 844 36.27 4.21 -16.00
CA ASN A 844 36.79 4.51 -17.33
C ASN A 844 37.38 5.94 -17.44
N ASP A 845 37.86 6.27 -18.64
CA ASP A 845 38.59 7.51 -18.98
C ASP A 845 37.96 8.83 -18.49
N LYS A 846 38.82 9.79 -18.13
CA LYS A 846 38.56 11.17 -17.65
C LYS A 846 37.83 11.25 -16.31
N THR A 847 38.14 10.34 -15.41
CA THR A 847 37.41 10.16 -14.16
C THR A 847 38.31 10.43 -12.95
N THR A 848 37.84 11.21 -11.97
CA THR A 848 38.61 11.51 -10.74
C THR A 848 37.75 11.64 -9.49
N GLY A 849 38.32 11.34 -8.32
CA GLY A 849 37.64 11.45 -7.03
C GLY A 849 36.52 10.42 -6.89
N ILE A 850 36.88 9.14 -6.94
CA ILE A 850 35.94 8.02 -6.93
C ILE A 850 36.05 7.27 -5.61
N ASN A 851 34.92 7.09 -4.92
CA ASN A 851 34.84 6.42 -3.63
C ASN A 851 33.86 5.25 -3.72
N ILE A 852 34.34 4.03 -3.50
CA ILE A 852 33.56 2.80 -3.59
C ILE A 852 33.68 2.07 -2.25
N THR A 853 32.60 1.97 -1.48
CA THR A 853 32.66 1.33 -0.14
C THR A 853 31.50 0.41 0.19
N ARG A 854 31.73 -0.67 0.96
CA ARG A 854 30.66 -1.59 1.40
C ARG A 854 29.86 -2.14 0.22
N ILE A 855 30.59 -2.61 -0.80
CA ILE A 855 30.02 -3.26 -1.99
C ILE A 855 30.22 -4.76 -1.91
N VAL A 856 29.14 -5.51 -2.12
CA VAL A 856 29.17 -6.95 -2.36
C VAL A 856 29.13 -7.17 -3.87
N CYS A 857 30.25 -7.60 -4.44
CA CYS A 857 30.43 -7.82 -5.88
C CYS A 857 30.49 -9.32 -6.18
N GLY A 858 29.51 -9.87 -6.90
CA GLY A 858 29.53 -11.29 -7.22
C GLY A 858 28.18 -11.86 -7.67
N PRO A 859 28.12 -12.68 -8.73
CA PRO A 859 29.20 -12.96 -9.69
C PRO A 859 29.53 -11.73 -10.56
N GLY A 860 30.53 -11.84 -11.45
CA GLY A 860 30.90 -10.76 -12.38
C GLY A 860 32.40 -10.71 -12.65
N HIS A 861 32.91 -9.59 -13.16
CA HIS A 861 34.32 -9.36 -13.46
C HIS A 861 35.09 -8.55 -12.41
N GLY A 862 34.46 -8.17 -11.29
CA GLY A 862 35.13 -7.43 -10.22
C GLY A 862 34.98 -5.91 -10.35
N ILE A 863 35.88 -5.16 -9.70
CA ILE A 863 35.97 -3.70 -9.80
C ILE A 863 37.19 -3.39 -10.66
N SER A 864 36.96 -2.66 -11.74
CA SER A 864 37.93 -2.48 -12.82
C SER A 864 38.20 -1.02 -13.13
N VAL A 865 39.45 -0.60 -13.04
CA VAL A 865 39.92 0.63 -13.68
C VAL A 865 40.24 0.34 -15.14
N GLY A 866 39.56 1.03 -16.05
CA GLY A 866 39.68 0.89 -17.50
C GLY A 866 38.61 0.02 -18.17
N SER A 867 38.73 -0.27 -19.46
CA SER A 867 39.99 -0.26 -20.23
C SER A 867 40.44 1.12 -20.71
N LEU A 868 41.64 1.55 -20.32
CA LEU A 868 42.19 2.88 -20.67
C LEU A 868 43.11 2.83 -21.89
N GLY A 869 43.17 3.91 -22.67
CA GLY A 869 44.12 4.09 -23.77
C GLY A 869 43.79 3.39 -25.10
N ALA A 870 42.57 2.88 -25.26
CA ALA A 870 42.15 2.15 -26.47
C ALA A 870 42.42 2.94 -27.77
N ASN A 871 42.91 2.25 -28.80
CA ASN A 871 43.30 2.85 -30.10
C ASN A 871 44.37 3.95 -30.00
N GLY A 872 45.26 3.90 -29.00
CA GLY A 872 46.29 4.92 -28.79
C GLY A 872 45.78 6.23 -28.17
N ALA A 873 44.59 6.21 -27.59
CA ALA A 873 44.01 7.39 -26.94
C ALA A 873 44.84 7.83 -25.72
N TYR A 874 44.83 9.14 -25.47
CA TYR A 874 45.25 9.71 -24.19
C TYR A 874 44.12 9.53 -23.18
N ALA A 875 44.39 8.87 -22.05
CA ALA A 875 43.40 8.54 -21.03
C ALA A 875 43.88 8.87 -19.61
N THR A 876 42.96 9.31 -18.75
CA THR A 876 43.27 9.75 -17.38
C THR A 876 42.27 9.19 -16.36
N VAL A 877 42.78 8.52 -15.33
CA VAL A 877 42.03 8.20 -14.09
C VAL A 877 42.89 8.56 -12.89
N GLU A 878 42.33 9.24 -11.90
CA GLU A 878 43.03 9.46 -10.63
C GLU A 878 42.13 9.49 -9.39
N GLU A 879 42.72 9.36 -8.20
CA GLU A 879 42.01 9.47 -6.92
C GLU A 879 40.84 8.48 -6.79
N VAL A 880 41.15 7.19 -6.92
CA VAL A 880 40.16 6.10 -6.81
C VAL A 880 40.38 5.33 -5.50
N TYR A 881 39.37 5.30 -4.64
CA TYR A 881 39.35 4.59 -3.37
C TYR A 881 38.30 3.49 -3.41
N VAL A 882 38.71 2.26 -3.08
CA VAL A 882 37.86 1.07 -2.97
C VAL A 882 38.12 0.47 -1.59
N ASN A 883 37.15 0.51 -0.68
CA ASN A 883 37.36 0.10 0.71
C ASN A 883 36.18 -0.72 1.29
N ASN A 884 36.49 -1.78 2.06
CA ASN A 884 35.50 -2.63 2.72
C ASN A 884 34.55 -3.24 1.67
N CYS A 885 35.11 -4.01 0.73
CA CYS A 885 34.39 -4.63 -0.38
C CYS A 885 34.60 -6.15 -0.38
N SER A 886 33.56 -6.91 -0.71
CA SER A 886 33.66 -8.36 -0.86
C SER A 886 33.46 -8.79 -2.32
N PHE A 887 34.26 -9.77 -2.75
CA PHE A 887 34.21 -10.33 -4.10
C PHE A 887 33.89 -11.82 -4.02
N ASN A 888 32.74 -12.25 -4.57
CA ASN A 888 32.27 -13.63 -4.47
C ASN A 888 32.10 -14.27 -5.86
N GLY A 889 32.92 -15.28 -6.17
CA GLY A 889 32.86 -16.06 -7.40
C GLY A 889 33.10 -15.26 -8.68
N THR A 890 33.79 -14.12 -8.59
CA THR A 890 34.09 -13.20 -9.70
C THR A 890 35.31 -13.65 -10.52
N LEU A 891 35.40 -13.16 -11.77
CA LEU A 891 36.56 -13.37 -12.62
C LEU A 891 37.79 -12.62 -12.09
N ASN A 892 37.62 -11.42 -11.56
CA ASN A 892 38.71 -10.63 -10.96
C ASN A 892 38.23 -9.95 -9.66
N GLY A 893 39.17 -9.52 -8.83
CA GLY A 893 38.90 -8.67 -7.66
C GLY A 893 39.18 -7.21 -7.98
N ALA A 894 40.36 -6.74 -7.57
CA ALA A 894 40.89 -5.41 -7.86
C ALA A 894 41.68 -5.43 -9.18
N ARG A 895 41.11 -4.84 -10.25
CA ARG A 895 41.68 -4.85 -11.60
C ARG A 895 42.03 -3.46 -12.12
N ILE A 896 43.18 -3.34 -12.79
CA ILE A 896 43.54 -2.24 -13.69
C ILE A 896 43.84 -2.83 -15.07
N LYS A 897 43.19 -2.32 -16.14
CA LYS A 897 43.36 -2.80 -17.52
C LYS A 897 43.64 -1.63 -18.47
N THR A 898 44.75 -1.69 -19.21
CA THR A 898 45.14 -0.65 -20.18
C THR A 898 45.56 -1.28 -21.51
N TRP A 899 45.33 -0.56 -22.61
CA TRP A 899 45.72 -1.00 -23.95
C TRP A 899 47.16 -0.58 -24.26
N GLN A 900 47.90 -1.42 -24.99
CA GLN A 900 49.15 -1.01 -25.64
C GLN A 900 48.88 0.06 -26.71
N GLY A 901 49.87 0.91 -26.94
CA GLY A 901 49.77 2.13 -27.75
C GLY A 901 49.15 3.33 -27.02
N GLY A 902 48.46 3.11 -25.90
CA GLY A 902 47.83 4.17 -25.10
C GLY A 902 48.81 5.18 -24.50
N SER A 903 48.28 6.29 -23.99
CA SER A 903 49.06 7.32 -23.28
C SER A 903 48.22 7.98 -22.17
N GLY A 904 48.85 8.76 -21.29
CA GLY A 904 48.18 9.38 -20.13
C GLY A 904 48.51 8.66 -18.82
N TYR A 905 47.61 8.65 -17.85
CA TYR A 905 47.88 8.11 -16.50
C TYR A 905 46.69 7.44 -15.80
N ALA A 906 47.00 6.50 -14.91
CA ALA A 906 46.12 5.92 -13.92
C ALA A 906 46.86 5.99 -12.56
N ARG A 907 46.46 6.89 -11.65
CA ARG A 907 47.26 7.18 -10.44
C ARG A 907 46.48 7.45 -9.16
N ASN A 908 47.15 7.32 -8.02
CA ASN A 908 46.57 7.56 -6.69
C ASN A 908 45.33 6.65 -6.49
N ILE A 909 45.56 5.35 -6.58
CA ILE A 909 44.50 4.32 -6.50
C ILE A 909 44.74 3.49 -5.25
N LEU A 910 43.74 3.36 -4.38
CA LEU A 910 43.82 2.63 -3.12
C LEU A 910 42.71 1.57 -3.04
N PHE A 911 43.12 0.32 -2.90
CA PHE A 911 42.28 -0.84 -2.61
C PHE A 911 42.55 -1.29 -1.17
N GLU A 912 41.56 -1.23 -0.30
CA GLU A 912 41.69 -1.42 1.15
C GLU A 912 40.60 -2.36 1.71
N GLN A 913 40.94 -3.20 2.70
CA GLN A 913 39.98 -4.06 3.42
C GLN A 913 39.07 -4.85 2.46
N ILE A 914 39.67 -5.75 1.67
CA ILE A 914 38.96 -6.52 0.65
C ILE A 914 38.91 -8.00 1.02
N THR A 915 37.70 -8.56 1.07
CA THR A 915 37.46 -9.99 1.28
C THR A 915 37.21 -10.70 -0.05
N LEU A 916 37.89 -11.81 -0.27
CA LEU A 916 37.86 -12.59 -1.51
C LEU A 916 37.28 -13.99 -1.24
N ALA A 917 36.21 -14.36 -1.95
CA ALA A 917 35.65 -15.71 -1.94
C ALA A 917 35.63 -16.24 -3.37
N ASP A 918 36.44 -17.26 -3.65
CA ASP A 918 36.50 -18.00 -4.90
C ASP A 918 36.71 -17.13 -6.16
N VAL A 919 37.52 -16.08 -6.02
CA VAL A 919 37.86 -15.15 -7.10
C VAL A 919 38.89 -15.77 -8.04
N LYS A 920 38.75 -15.62 -9.36
CA LYS A 920 39.70 -16.25 -10.30
C LYS A 920 41.02 -15.48 -10.45
N ASN A 921 41.00 -14.15 -10.56
CA ASN A 921 42.18 -13.28 -10.66
C ASN A 921 42.09 -12.14 -9.59
N PRO A 922 42.42 -12.39 -8.32
CA PRO A 922 42.17 -11.47 -7.21
C PRO A 922 42.76 -10.06 -7.37
N ILE A 923 44.06 -9.93 -7.67
CA ILE A 923 44.73 -8.64 -7.89
C ILE A 923 45.40 -8.68 -9.26
N ILE A 924 45.06 -7.75 -10.15
CA ILE A 924 45.62 -7.74 -11.50
C ILE A 924 45.81 -6.33 -12.07
N ILE A 925 47.02 -6.07 -12.60
CA ILE A 925 47.33 -4.96 -13.50
C ILE A 925 47.73 -5.59 -14.84
N ASP A 926 46.97 -5.32 -15.90
CA ASP A 926 47.23 -5.81 -17.25
C ASP A 926 47.32 -4.65 -18.25
N GLN A 927 48.54 -4.30 -18.65
CA GLN A 927 48.80 -3.30 -19.68
C GLN A 927 48.84 -3.87 -21.10
N PHE A 928 48.63 -5.20 -21.24
CA PHE A 928 48.56 -5.92 -22.51
C PHE A 928 47.11 -6.26 -22.89
N TYR A 929 46.14 -5.57 -22.28
CA TYR A 929 44.72 -5.88 -22.44
C TYR A 929 44.28 -5.69 -23.91
N CYS A 930 43.72 -6.76 -24.48
CA CYS A 930 43.12 -6.75 -25.81
C CYS A 930 41.88 -7.64 -25.86
N ASN A 931 40.83 -7.17 -26.54
CA ASN A 931 39.48 -7.77 -26.51
C ASN A 931 39.30 -9.08 -27.32
N GLY A 932 40.38 -9.80 -27.65
CA GLY A 932 40.37 -11.04 -28.43
C GLY A 932 39.94 -10.92 -29.90
N LYS A 933 39.40 -9.78 -30.35
CA LYS A 933 38.98 -9.52 -31.73
C LYS A 933 39.99 -8.72 -32.56
N HIS A 934 40.96 -8.08 -31.90
CA HIS A 934 42.08 -7.40 -32.55
C HIS A 934 43.40 -8.12 -32.26
N TYR A 935 44.29 -8.13 -33.24
CA TYR A 935 45.68 -8.53 -33.02
C TYR A 935 46.32 -7.54 -32.04
N CYS A 936 46.68 -8.02 -30.85
CA CYS A 936 47.32 -7.25 -29.80
C CYS A 936 48.68 -6.80 -30.33
N ARG A 937 48.83 -5.53 -30.66
CA ARG A 937 50.05 -5.00 -31.25
C ARG A 937 51.08 -4.82 -30.15
N ASN A 938 52.29 -5.34 -30.37
CA ASN A 938 53.41 -5.15 -29.46
C ASN A 938 53.97 -3.73 -29.63
N GLU A 939 53.26 -2.74 -29.10
CA GLU A 939 53.59 -1.32 -29.11
C GLU A 939 54.16 -0.92 -27.73
N THR A 940 55.27 -0.18 -27.70
CA THR A 940 56.09 0.07 -26.49
C THR A 940 55.61 1.30 -25.68
N SER A 941 54.30 1.45 -25.53
CA SER A 941 53.70 2.52 -24.73
C SER A 941 52.34 2.11 -24.19
N SER A 942 51.97 2.62 -23.02
CA SER A 942 50.62 2.48 -22.47
C SER A 942 50.28 3.69 -21.58
N VAL A 943 49.16 3.59 -20.86
CA VAL A 943 48.76 4.56 -19.82
C VAL A 943 49.65 4.35 -18.60
N GLN A 944 50.29 5.40 -18.09
CA GLN A 944 51.20 5.31 -16.94
C GLN A 944 50.44 4.93 -15.66
N VAL A 945 50.66 3.72 -15.15
CA VAL A 945 50.13 3.31 -13.84
C VAL A 945 51.14 3.73 -12.76
N SER A 946 50.68 4.44 -11.73
CA SER A 946 51.55 4.89 -10.62
C SER A 946 50.80 5.09 -9.31
N ASN A 947 51.49 5.04 -8.16
CA ASN A 947 50.89 5.29 -6.84
C ASN A 947 49.65 4.41 -6.58
N VAL A 948 49.79 3.09 -6.76
CA VAL A 948 48.70 2.13 -6.51
C VAL A 948 48.99 1.38 -5.22
N THR A 949 48.03 1.38 -4.30
CA THR A 949 48.18 0.83 -2.96
C THR A 949 47.13 -0.26 -2.70
N TYR A 950 47.56 -1.40 -2.18
CA TYR A 950 46.74 -2.54 -1.80
C TYR A 950 46.98 -2.83 -0.31
N ILE A 951 45.95 -2.76 0.55
CA ILE A 951 46.08 -2.96 2.01
C ILE A 951 44.97 -3.87 2.53
N GLY A 952 45.33 -4.90 3.30
CA GLY A 952 44.33 -5.74 3.99
C GLY A 952 43.43 -6.48 3.01
N ILE A 953 44.02 -7.25 2.09
CA ILE A 953 43.28 -8.03 1.09
C ILE A 953 43.46 -9.51 1.39
N GLU A 954 42.38 -10.20 1.72
CA GLU A 954 42.43 -11.59 2.19
C GLU A 954 41.36 -12.49 1.58
N GLY A 955 41.64 -13.80 1.52
CA GLY A 955 40.65 -14.82 1.18
C GLY A 955 41.14 -15.85 0.15
N THR A 956 40.24 -16.34 -0.70
CA THR A 956 40.48 -17.50 -1.58
C THR A 956 40.46 -17.17 -3.08
N CYS A 957 41.33 -17.89 -3.80
CA CYS A 957 41.52 -17.81 -5.24
C CYS A 957 41.31 -19.18 -5.91
N VAL A 958 40.50 -19.21 -6.97
CA VAL A 958 40.26 -20.41 -7.80
C VAL A 958 41.32 -20.55 -8.90
N GLY A 959 41.95 -19.45 -9.29
CA GLY A 959 43.04 -19.40 -10.26
C GLY A 959 44.36 -19.97 -9.72
N LEU A 960 45.39 -19.93 -10.57
CA LEU A 960 46.77 -20.18 -10.14
C LEU A 960 47.44 -18.86 -9.70
N ASP A 961 47.25 -17.82 -10.50
CA ASP A 961 47.81 -16.49 -10.29
C ASP A 961 46.89 -15.66 -9.37
N ALA A 962 47.28 -15.51 -8.11
CA ALA A 962 46.57 -14.67 -7.15
C ALA A 962 46.83 -13.16 -7.38
N ILE A 963 48.06 -12.84 -7.78
CA ILE A 963 48.55 -11.49 -8.02
C ILE A 963 49.26 -11.47 -9.38
N THR A 964 48.85 -10.58 -10.29
CA THR A 964 49.46 -10.45 -11.63
C THR A 964 49.74 -8.99 -11.95
N PHE A 965 51.01 -8.61 -12.03
CA PHE A 965 51.42 -7.31 -12.55
C PHE A 965 52.13 -7.48 -13.90
N ASN A 966 51.38 -7.29 -14.98
CA ASN A 966 51.85 -7.41 -16.35
C ASN A 966 51.98 -6.02 -16.98
N CYS A 967 53.03 -5.29 -16.61
CA CYS A 967 53.27 -3.92 -17.05
C CYS A 967 54.13 -3.85 -18.33
N ASP A 968 53.90 -2.81 -19.11
CA ASP A 968 54.58 -2.51 -20.38
C ASP A 968 56.01 -1.95 -20.12
N GLU A 969 56.73 -1.54 -21.15
CA GLU A 969 58.11 -1.03 -21.03
C GLU A 969 58.19 0.31 -20.30
N ILE A 970 57.09 1.06 -20.22
CA ILE A 970 56.99 2.31 -19.45
C ILE A 970 56.95 2.10 -17.91
N MET A 971 56.80 0.86 -17.46
CA MET A 971 56.72 0.41 -16.06
C MET A 971 55.50 0.91 -15.26
N CYS A 972 55.09 0.12 -14.27
CA CYS A 972 54.17 0.54 -13.21
C CYS A 972 54.98 0.94 -11.97
N THR A 973 54.81 2.15 -11.44
CA THR A 973 55.72 2.71 -10.41
C THR A 973 55.02 3.01 -9.08
N ASN A 974 55.77 2.96 -7.98
CA ASN A 974 55.26 3.20 -6.63
C ASN A 974 54.02 2.34 -6.29
N ILE A 975 54.15 1.03 -6.52
CA ILE A 975 53.15 0.03 -6.11
C ILE A 975 53.40 -0.34 -4.63
N THR A 976 52.40 -0.19 -3.77
CA THR A 976 52.50 -0.56 -2.35
C THR A 976 51.56 -1.72 -2.05
N MET A 977 52.05 -2.79 -1.41
CA MET A 977 51.24 -3.92 -0.95
C MET A 977 51.49 -4.15 0.54
N LYS A 978 50.42 -4.20 1.36
CA LYS A 978 50.53 -4.44 2.81
C LYS A 978 49.44 -5.40 3.29
N HIS A 979 49.80 -6.36 4.14
CA HIS A 979 48.85 -7.30 4.76
C HIS A 979 47.94 -7.98 3.72
N ILE A 980 48.56 -8.69 2.78
CA ILE A 980 47.86 -9.42 1.71
C ILE A 980 47.95 -10.90 2.03
N ASN A 981 46.82 -11.60 2.11
CA ASN A 981 46.76 -13.01 2.47
C ASN A 981 45.80 -13.78 1.56
N ILE A 982 46.28 -14.16 0.37
CA ILE A 982 45.49 -14.83 -0.64
C ILE A 982 45.92 -16.29 -0.75
N THR A 983 44.98 -17.20 -0.55
CA THR A 983 45.20 -18.65 -0.57
C THR A 983 44.40 -19.32 -1.70
N SER A 984 44.67 -20.58 -1.99
CA SER A 984 43.89 -21.34 -2.98
C SER A 984 42.57 -21.82 -2.37
N SER A 985 41.46 -21.67 -3.11
CA SER A 985 40.17 -22.31 -2.79
C SER A 985 40.25 -23.84 -2.69
N ASN A 986 41.30 -24.44 -3.25
CA ASN A 986 41.66 -25.84 -3.03
C ASN A 986 42.86 -25.93 -2.07
N PRO A 987 42.69 -26.41 -0.82
CA PRO A 987 43.77 -26.50 0.18
C PRO A 987 44.96 -27.39 -0.21
N LYS A 988 44.86 -28.18 -1.28
CA LYS A 988 45.95 -29.01 -1.82
C LYS A 988 46.80 -28.30 -2.88
N LYS A 989 46.52 -27.02 -3.16
CA LYS A 989 47.26 -26.20 -4.12
C LYS A 989 47.75 -24.92 -3.46
N SER A 990 48.85 -24.40 -3.96
CA SER A 990 49.33 -23.04 -3.67
C SER A 990 49.00 -22.13 -4.84
N VAL A 991 48.82 -20.84 -4.55
CA VAL A 991 48.75 -19.76 -5.54
C VAL A 991 50.11 -19.10 -5.70
N ILE A 992 50.31 -18.38 -6.81
CA ILE A 992 51.53 -17.65 -7.11
C ILE A 992 51.24 -16.17 -7.38
N ALA A 993 52.29 -15.35 -7.28
CA ALA A 993 52.31 -14.01 -7.85
C ALA A 993 53.18 -13.99 -9.11
N SER A 994 52.74 -13.27 -10.14
CA SER A 994 53.54 -12.97 -11.33
C SER A 994 53.76 -11.47 -11.42
N CYS A 995 54.97 -11.05 -11.80
CA CYS A 995 55.28 -9.64 -11.98
C CYS A 995 56.29 -9.40 -13.10
N LYS A 996 56.04 -8.35 -13.88
CA LYS A 996 56.84 -7.84 -14.98
C LYS A 996 56.74 -6.31 -14.97
N ASN A 997 57.90 -5.64 -15.03
CA ASN A 997 58.01 -4.18 -15.17
C ASN A 997 57.21 -3.36 -14.14
N ALA A 998 57.09 -3.83 -12.90
CA ALA A 998 56.54 -3.03 -11.80
C ALA A 998 57.59 -2.78 -10.72
N GLU A 999 57.51 -1.62 -10.06
CA GLU A 999 58.41 -1.16 -9.01
C GLU A 999 57.62 -0.66 -7.79
N GLY A 1000 58.11 -1.01 -6.60
CA GLY A 1000 57.54 -0.55 -5.33
C GLY A 1000 57.90 -1.48 -4.17
N ASN A 1001 57.03 -1.53 -3.15
CA ASN A 1001 57.28 -2.18 -1.86
C ASN A 1001 56.16 -3.15 -1.46
N SER A 1002 56.52 -4.23 -0.77
CA SER A 1002 55.59 -5.20 -0.19
C SER A 1002 55.93 -5.52 1.27
N GLU A 1003 54.91 -5.52 2.12
CA GLU A 1003 54.98 -5.86 3.54
C GLU A 1003 53.91 -6.93 3.85
N CYS A 1004 54.25 -7.96 4.63
CA CYS A 1004 53.31 -9.02 5.06
C CYS A 1004 52.41 -9.55 3.91
N THR A 1005 52.99 -9.92 2.77
CA THR A 1005 52.25 -10.24 1.53
C THR A 1005 52.44 -11.69 1.10
N ILE A 1006 51.33 -12.42 0.97
CA ILE A 1006 51.24 -13.83 0.57
C ILE A 1006 50.23 -13.95 -0.59
N PRO A 1007 50.62 -14.50 -1.76
CA PRO A 1007 51.98 -14.92 -2.13
C PRO A 1007 52.95 -13.74 -2.33
N GLU A 1008 54.25 -14.01 -2.13
CA GLU A 1008 55.35 -13.04 -2.32
C GLU A 1008 55.44 -12.56 -3.78
N VAL A 1009 55.63 -11.24 -4.00
CA VAL A 1009 55.60 -10.62 -5.34
C VAL A 1009 57.02 -10.34 -5.86
N PRO A 1010 57.56 -11.09 -6.85
CA PRO A 1010 59.00 -11.15 -7.12
C PRO A 1010 59.73 -9.88 -7.60
N CYS A 1011 58.99 -8.81 -7.91
CA CYS A 1011 59.53 -7.55 -8.44
C CYS A 1011 59.52 -6.40 -7.42
N LEU A 1012 58.81 -6.57 -6.31
CA LEU A 1012 58.68 -5.53 -5.28
C LEU A 1012 59.77 -5.73 -4.22
N THR A 1013 60.21 -4.62 -3.63
CA THR A 1013 61.13 -4.66 -2.48
C THR A 1013 60.36 -5.17 -1.27
N ILE A 1014 60.91 -6.14 -0.54
CA ILE A 1014 60.26 -6.72 0.64
C ILE A 1014 60.72 -5.96 1.88
N ASP A 1015 59.76 -5.33 2.56
CA ASP A 1015 59.97 -4.65 3.84
C ASP A 1015 59.73 -5.61 5.02
N GLU A 1016 60.32 -5.34 6.20
CA GLU A 1016 60.09 -6.15 7.39
C GLU A 1016 58.63 -6.10 7.85
N CYS A 1017 58.02 -7.27 8.07
CA CYS A 1017 56.62 -7.41 8.45
C CYS A 1017 56.40 -7.14 9.97
N ASP A 1018 55.84 -5.98 10.34
CA ASP A 1018 55.54 -5.64 11.75
C ASP A 1018 54.08 -5.97 12.12
N ASN A 1019 53.84 -7.21 12.57
CA ASN A 1019 52.52 -7.72 12.96
C ASN A 1019 51.83 -7.01 14.15
N ARG A 1020 52.39 -5.92 14.70
CA ARG A 1020 51.94 -5.31 15.97
C ARG A 1020 50.85 -4.23 15.84
N LYS A 1021 50.32 -3.96 14.65
CA LYS A 1021 49.40 -2.83 14.40
C LYS A 1021 47.96 -3.15 13.98
N TYR A 1022 47.60 -4.41 13.76
CA TYR A 1022 46.30 -4.80 13.18
C TYR A 1022 45.44 -5.76 14.04
N ILE A 1023 45.64 -5.76 15.36
CA ILE A 1023 44.72 -6.42 16.31
C ILE A 1023 43.81 -5.34 16.92
N HIS A 1024 42.77 -4.92 16.20
CA HIS A 1024 41.67 -4.11 16.75
C HIS A 1024 40.39 -4.26 15.93
#